data_AF-A0A9Q0LGV5-F1
#
_entry.id   AF-A0A9Q0LGV5-F1
#
_cell.length_a   1.000
_cell.length_b   1.000
_cell.length_c   1.000
_cell.angle_alpha   90.00
_cell.angle_beta   90.00
_cell.angle_gamma   90.00
#
_symmetry.space_group_name_H-M   'P 1'
#
loop_
_entity.id
_entity.type
_entity.pdbx_description
1 polymer ?
#
loop_
_entity_poly.entity_id
_entity_poly.type
_entity_poly.pdbx_seq_one_letter_code
_entity_poly.pdbx_strand_id
1 'polypeptide(L)'
;MTNIPDFLNPNKEKIEKNNEIETNIIQTPKIEQENDFIIPIPSFGEVENKSNQSNKLESNKENQNIKEIKKKETKETNYNKIYQTKNPEIQPQITSGNYQKDLDDLNQLKRAISVQSKKNFEIEKEIKQLDQKIALLIKNRITLNEVQISNIEDQEEKVISIKDERVRDQYSGLFYLMYHMPKYIATVTRYVNPGECEKLLQIVMFTIYGNHYDQREEKLLLNLFELALYSEFKNCTHTNTLLRANTTITKLLFTYTRRGPGQLYLKKLLADHLQAIASDEELNLEINPVRIYEQWVNEEESRTGITSEMKKKVTYEEAAEHPKVIELLGPRVLKLQELFNDLLQLIADKIDMVPYGIRLICKQIRKLTLEFFPNADKYDIAALVGGFFILRFLNPAVVTPTAYHIVEGKLTPNARRNLTLLAKLLQLLSNMVDSFGKKEIYMAILRDFMVEKKKQLAIFLEDICDVADLETDDELDQFLALSSENVTISVTLNELFFIHELFAKYSDKVIQDENDPLKTALDKMGEAPKQLDRDQNPTVQLTLANHYANPLSKERGNVLKMYQETKEMLATIYQQLLDGLKEEEVDAKIFVKNLQKLRNEAKASKDRKANRKIKRIMFNMKKLLKEKIISKNNNFKKLRSDVANYIKQRQINHQRIVNESSLLMSVKESVDRHFDYLKNQLGIYREYLDNVRKQAFEKNQKTFKGSQQRKKKVMKFSHNELEKIGVLSDSEVPKERRTFVYFKISTTSSPGIFNFELCYKNKPNPLYVTNLHMETILEAQHNSEIFLELDHVALNVNFLIHLLKKNFL
;
A
#
# COMPACT_ATOMS: atom_id res chain seq x y z
N MET A 1 -30.29 51.13 -5.56
CA MET A 1 -30.46 50.01 -4.61
C MET A 1 -29.94 48.74 -5.25
N THR A 2 -28.69 48.39 -4.94
CA THR A 2 -28.11 47.03 -4.87
C THR A 2 -26.63 47.25 -4.53
N ASN A 3 -26.27 46.91 -3.29
CA ASN A 3 -24.97 47.18 -2.69
C ASN A 3 -23.92 46.18 -3.20
N ILE A 4 -22.79 46.71 -3.66
CA ILE A 4 -21.56 45.96 -3.95
C ILE A 4 -20.65 46.13 -2.72
N PRO A 5 -20.14 45.06 -2.07
CA PRO A 5 -19.22 45.22 -0.94
C PRO A 5 -17.78 45.55 -1.39
N ASP A 6 -17.24 46.64 -0.86
CA ASP A 6 -15.85 47.10 -1.00
C ASP A 6 -14.87 46.20 -0.20
N PHE A 7 -14.24 45.22 -0.84
CA PHE A 7 -13.18 44.40 -0.21
C PHE A 7 -11.86 44.30 -1.00
N LEU A 8 -11.61 45.18 -1.98
CA LEU A 8 -10.41 45.10 -2.83
C LEU A 8 -9.35 46.19 -2.61
N ASN A 9 -9.28 46.84 -1.45
CA ASN A 9 -8.20 47.82 -1.24
C ASN A 9 -7.66 47.90 0.21
N PRO A 10 -6.57 47.19 0.54
CA PRO A 10 -5.84 47.44 1.77
C PRO A 10 -4.50 48.10 1.43
N ASN A 11 -4.42 49.43 1.52
CA ASN A 11 -3.19 50.13 1.93
C ASN A 11 -3.42 51.63 2.17
N LYS A 12 -3.56 52.02 3.44
CA LYS A 12 -2.89 53.17 4.06
C LYS A 12 -3.25 53.29 5.55
N GLU A 13 -2.22 53.44 6.38
CA GLU A 13 -2.23 53.81 7.83
C GLU A 13 -2.62 52.67 8.80
N LYS A 14 -1.84 52.21 9.79
CA LYS A 14 -0.79 52.82 10.62
C LYS A 14 0.30 51.77 10.97
N ILE A 15 1.56 52.16 10.81
CA ILE A 15 2.70 51.58 11.51
C ILE A 15 2.95 52.49 12.71
N GLU A 16 2.84 51.97 13.93
CA GLU A 16 3.78 52.23 15.04
C GLU A 16 3.33 51.56 16.35
N LYS A 17 4.30 50.91 17.00
CA LYS A 17 4.35 50.43 18.39
C LYS A 17 3.58 49.14 18.73
N ASN A 18 4.28 48.00 18.64
CA ASN A 18 4.76 47.28 19.83
C ASN A 18 5.63 46.10 19.38
N ASN A 19 6.93 46.21 19.65
CA ASN A 19 7.89 45.11 19.60
C ASN A 19 7.78 44.26 20.87
N GLU A 20 8.23 43.01 20.74
CA GLU A 20 8.48 42.01 21.79
C GLU A 20 7.33 41.08 22.17
N ILE A 21 7.00 40.14 21.27
CA ILE A 21 6.74 38.73 21.65
C ILE A 21 7.38 37.83 20.58
N GLU A 22 8.27 36.94 21.02
CA GLU A 22 8.98 35.97 20.20
C GLU A 22 8.02 35.15 19.31
N THR A 23 8.18 35.29 17.99
CA THR A 23 7.46 34.47 17.02
C THR A 23 8.30 33.24 16.70
N ASN A 24 8.00 32.12 17.36
CA ASN A 24 8.38 30.81 16.86
C ASN A 24 7.64 30.56 15.54
N ILE A 25 8.39 30.72 14.45
CA ILE A 25 7.91 30.62 13.07
C ILE A 25 7.44 29.18 12.80
N ILE A 26 6.12 29.04 12.66
CA ILE A 26 5.40 27.81 12.33
C ILE A 26 5.75 27.41 10.88
N GLN A 27 6.69 26.49 10.70
CA GLN A 27 6.79 25.73 9.46
C GLN A 27 5.56 24.82 9.38
N THR A 28 4.64 25.11 8.44
CA THR A 28 3.68 24.10 8.01
C THR A 28 4.49 23.04 7.30
N PRO A 29 4.21 21.74 7.51
CA PRO A 29 4.71 20.75 6.58
C PRO A 29 4.26 21.22 5.20
N LYS A 30 5.20 21.36 4.26
CA LYS A 30 4.81 21.33 2.87
C LYS A 30 3.96 20.07 2.73
N ILE A 31 2.89 20.14 1.97
CA ILE A 31 2.43 18.95 1.26
C ILE A 31 3.61 18.65 0.33
N GLU A 32 4.66 18.05 0.90
CA GLU A 32 5.66 17.37 0.11
C GLU A 32 4.83 16.40 -0.67
N GLN A 33 4.90 16.60 -1.98
CA GLN A 33 4.46 15.60 -2.90
C GLN A 33 5.18 14.33 -2.44
N GLU A 34 4.48 13.41 -1.76
CA GLU A 34 4.72 11.99 -1.96
C GLU A 34 4.29 11.65 -3.41
N ASN A 35 4.79 12.43 -4.38
CA ASN A 35 5.03 12.05 -5.75
C ASN A 35 6.52 11.75 -5.81
N ASP A 36 6.93 10.66 -5.16
CA ASP A 36 8.09 9.98 -5.71
C ASP A 36 7.60 9.22 -6.95
N PHE A 37 7.69 9.95 -8.07
CA PHE A 37 7.79 9.44 -9.44
C PHE A 37 6.62 8.63 -9.97
N ILE A 38 5.50 9.28 -10.30
CA ILE A 38 4.80 8.89 -11.52
C ILE A 38 5.16 9.92 -12.58
N ILE A 39 6.13 9.58 -13.42
CA ILE A 39 6.52 10.40 -14.57
C ILE A 39 5.37 10.31 -15.58
N PRO A 40 4.74 11.43 -15.96
CA PRO A 40 3.77 11.40 -17.04
C PRO A 40 4.48 10.98 -18.33
N ILE A 41 4.03 9.87 -18.92
CA ILE A 41 4.46 9.44 -20.26
C ILE A 41 4.12 10.56 -21.26
N PRO A 42 5.03 11.01 -22.13
CA PRO A 42 4.73 11.99 -23.17
C PRO A 42 3.67 11.46 -24.12
N SER A 43 2.66 12.28 -24.44
CA SER A 43 1.65 11.99 -25.46
C SER A 43 2.31 11.91 -26.84
N PHE A 44 2.04 10.83 -27.57
CA PHE A 44 2.25 10.81 -29.02
C PHE A 44 1.14 11.63 -29.68
N GLY A 45 1.51 12.80 -30.20
CA GLY A 45 0.67 13.62 -31.07
C GLY A 45 1.40 13.94 -32.37
N GLU A 46 0.70 13.72 -33.48
CA GLU A 46 0.88 14.27 -34.83
C GLU A 46 2.01 13.74 -35.73
N VAL A 47 1.65 12.76 -36.57
CA VAL A 47 2.05 12.76 -38.00
C VAL A 47 0.86 12.28 -38.83
N GLU A 48 -0.03 13.19 -39.20
CA GLU A 48 -0.84 13.03 -40.42
C GLU A 48 -0.30 13.95 -41.52
N ASN A 49 -0.50 13.50 -42.76
CA ASN A 49 -0.14 14.08 -44.05
C ASN A 49 1.26 13.79 -44.59
N LYS A 50 1.34 12.71 -45.39
CA LYS A 50 1.78 12.82 -46.78
C LYS A 50 1.24 11.68 -47.67
N SER A 51 0.42 12.13 -48.64
CA SER A 51 0.25 11.62 -50.01
C SER A 51 -0.32 10.22 -50.24
N ASN A 52 -1.58 10.24 -50.67
CA ASN A 52 -2.12 9.47 -51.81
C ASN A 52 -1.06 9.08 -52.85
N GLN A 53 -0.89 7.77 -53.06
CA GLN A 53 -0.89 7.09 -54.35
C GLN A 53 -0.39 5.66 -54.13
N SER A 54 -1.29 4.67 -54.24
CA SER A 54 -1.08 3.33 -54.84
C SER A 54 -2.19 2.35 -54.44
N ASN A 55 -3.45 2.72 -54.69
CA ASN A 55 -4.56 1.76 -54.71
C ASN A 55 -4.41 0.86 -55.94
N LYS A 56 -3.78 -0.32 -55.80
CA LYS A 56 -4.01 -1.50 -56.67
C LYS A 56 -3.34 -2.81 -56.24
N LEU A 57 -3.03 -2.99 -54.95
CA LEU A 57 -2.44 -4.26 -54.44
C LEU A 57 -3.09 -4.80 -53.15
N GLU A 58 -4.24 -4.26 -52.73
CA GLU A 58 -4.90 -4.65 -51.48
C GLU A 58 -5.99 -5.72 -51.60
N SER A 59 -6.53 -6.00 -52.80
CA SER A 59 -7.65 -6.96 -52.91
C SER A 59 -7.26 -8.44 -52.79
N ASN A 60 -5.96 -8.79 -52.82
CA ASN A 60 -5.51 -10.18 -52.69
C ASN A 60 -4.80 -10.51 -51.36
N LYS A 61 -4.54 -9.52 -50.49
CA LYS A 61 -3.99 -9.75 -49.14
C LYS A 61 -5.06 -9.88 -48.06
N GLU A 62 -6.26 -9.34 -48.29
CA GLU A 62 -7.38 -9.46 -47.35
C GLU A 62 -7.94 -10.90 -47.25
N ASN A 63 -7.92 -11.68 -48.34
CA ASN A 63 -8.45 -13.05 -48.33
C ASN A 63 -7.52 -14.10 -47.70
N GLN A 64 -6.22 -13.80 -47.53
CA GLN A 64 -5.30 -14.65 -46.76
C GLN A 64 -5.27 -14.29 -45.27
N ASN A 65 -5.41 -13.01 -44.91
CA ASN A 65 -5.50 -12.58 -43.51
C ASN A 65 -6.82 -13.02 -42.84
N ILE A 66 -7.95 -13.10 -43.56
CA ILE A 66 -9.22 -13.56 -42.95
C ILE A 66 -9.20 -15.07 -42.64
N LYS A 67 -8.41 -15.88 -43.36
CA LYS A 67 -8.22 -17.31 -43.02
C LYS A 67 -7.24 -17.52 -41.87
N GLU A 68 -6.25 -16.64 -41.69
CA GLU A 68 -5.35 -16.69 -40.52
C GLU A 68 -5.99 -16.10 -39.25
N ILE A 69 -6.84 -15.08 -39.38
CA ILE A 69 -7.61 -14.53 -38.25
C ILE A 69 -8.65 -15.56 -37.77
N LYS A 70 -9.36 -16.25 -38.67
CA LYS A 70 -10.28 -17.34 -38.27
C LYS A 70 -9.56 -18.57 -37.67
N LYS A 71 -8.30 -18.82 -38.04
CA LYS A 71 -7.45 -19.87 -37.42
C LYS A 71 -6.82 -19.43 -36.09
N LYS A 72 -6.63 -18.12 -35.85
CA LYS A 72 -6.22 -17.56 -34.56
C LYS A 72 -7.39 -17.48 -33.59
N GLU A 73 -8.59 -17.09 -34.04
CA GLU A 73 -9.80 -17.09 -33.22
C GLU A 73 -10.22 -18.51 -32.77
N THR A 74 -9.98 -19.55 -33.60
CA THR A 74 -10.18 -20.96 -33.18
C THR A 74 -9.05 -21.51 -32.30
N LYS A 75 -7.89 -20.84 -32.21
CA LYS A 75 -6.83 -21.17 -31.24
C LYS A 75 -7.00 -20.41 -29.92
N GLU A 76 -7.48 -19.17 -29.93
CA GLU A 76 -7.83 -18.40 -28.72
C GLU A 76 -9.08 -18.96 -28.02
N THR A 77 -10.07 -19.47 -28.76
CA THR A 77 -11.20 -20.21 -28.16
C THR A 77 -10.81 -21.62 -27.66
N ASN A 78 -9.67 -22.17 -28.07
CA ASN A 78 -9.12 -23.42 -27.51
C ASN A 78 -8.16 -23.18 -26.34
N TYR A 79 -7.49 -22.02 -26.25
CA TYR A 79 -6.74 -21.63 -25.05
C TYR A 79 -7.68 -21.41 -23.85
N ASN A 80 -8.86 -20.83 -24.07
CA ASN A 80 -9.90 -20.71 -23.04
C ASN A 80 -10.61 -22.03 -22.70
N LYS A 81 -10.39 -23.12 -23.45
CA LYS A 81 -10.95 -24.47 -23.17
C LYS A 81 -9.94 -25.45 -22.55
N ILE A 82 -8.65 -25.15 -22.54
CA ILE A 82 -7.61 -26.02 -21.97
C ILE A 82 -7.32 -25.70 -20.50
N TYR A 83 -7.65 -24.49 -20.02
CA TYR A 83 -7.56 -24.11 -18.59
C TYR A 83 -8.79 -24.48 -17.74
N GLN A 84 -9.77 -25.23 -18.28
CA GLN A 84 -10.87 -25.82 -17.50
C GLN A 84 -10.58 -27.25 -17.01
N THR A 85 -9.32 -27.57 -16.69
CA THR A 85 -8.99 -28.84 -16.04
C THR A 85 -8.85 -28.69 -14.52
N LYS A 86 -10.00 -28.81 -13.87
CA LYS A 86 -10.22 -29.42 -12.55
C LYS A 86 -9.24 -29.03 -11.42
N ASN A 87 -9.36 -27.80 -10.94
CA ASN A 87 -9.67 -27.68 -9.51
C ASN A 87 -11.20 -27.64 -9.42
N PRO A 88 -11.86 -28.40 -8.52
CA PRO A 88 -13.29 -28.26 -8.36
C PRO A 88 -13.56 -26.83 -7.88
N GLU A 89 -13.95 -25.95 -8.80
CA GLU A 89 -14.59 -24.68 -8.50
C GLU A 89 -15.87 -25.04 -7.75
N ILE A 90 -15.80 -25.01 -6.43
CA ILE A 90 -16.98 -24.85 -5.60
C ILE A 90 -17.37 -23.39 -5.80
N GLN A 91 -18.10 -23.10 -6.88
CA GLN A 91 -18.99 -21.94 -6.87
C GLN A 91 -20.03 -22.28 -5.80
N PRO A 92 -20.08 -21.54 -4.67
CA PRO A 92 -21.07 -21.81 -3.67
C PRO A 92 -22.42 -21.38 -4.23
N GLN A 93 -23.16 -22.33 -4.80
CA GLN A 93 -24.59 -22.19 -4.98
C GLN A 93 -25.19 -22.11 -3.58
N ILE A 94 -25.60 -20.90 -3.20
CA ILE A 94 -26.35 -20.62 -1.98
C ILE A 94 -27.73 -21.27 -2.15
N THR A 95 -27.80 -22.55 -1.79
CA THR A 95 -29.04 -23.25 -1.55
C THR A 95 -29.55 -22.77 -0.20
N SER A 96 -30.45 -21.80 -0.21
CA SER A 96 -31.16 -21.27 0.95
C SER A 96 -31.59 -22.42 1.89
N GLY A 97 -30.87 -22.63 3.00
CA GLY A 97 -31.26 -23.65 3.97
C GLY A 97 -30.20 -24.14 4.98
N ASN A 98 -28.89 -23.90 4.79
CA ASN A 98 -27.86 -24.47 5.68
C ASN A 98 -26.80 -23.46 6.15
N TYR A 99 -27.05 -22.85 7.31
CA TYR A 99 -26.17 -21.90 8.00
C TYR A 99 -24.68 -22.29 8.02
N GLN A 100 -24.36 -23.59 8.20
CA GLN A 100 -22.96 -24.02 8.26
C GLN A 100 -22.26 -23.88 6.90
N LYS A 101 -22.96 -24.22 5.83
CA LYS A 101 -22.43 -24.09 4.46
C LYS A 101 -22.21 -22.62 4.12
N ASP A 102 -23.19 -21.76 4.40
CA ASP A 102 -23.10 -20.32 4.12
C ASP A 102 -21.97 -19.65 4.93
N LEU A 103 -21.74 -20.11 6.17
CA LEU A 103 -20.61 -19.66 6.99
C LEU A 103 -19.26 -20.14 6.43
N ASP A 104 -19.16 -21.40 6.00
CA ASP A 104 -17.93 -21.96 5.41
C ASP A 104 -17.59 -21.23 4.10
N ASP A 105 -18.59 -20.98 3.25
CA ASP A 105 -18.46 -20.25 1.99
C ASP A 105 -18.02 -18.79 2.22
N LEU A 106 -18.62 -18.10 3.21
CA LEU A 106 -18.20 -16.75 3.61
C LEU A 106 -16.74 -16.73 4.09
N ASN A 107 -16.33 -17.70 4.89
CA ASN A 107 -14.95 -17.80 5.39
C ASN A 107 -13.95 -18.08 4.25
N GLN A 108 -14.33 -18.91 3.28
CA GLN A 108 -13.51 -19.15 2.09
C GLN A 108 -13.36 -17.87 1.25
N LEU A 109 -14.44 -17.11 1.07
CA LEU A 109 -14.41 -15.83 0.37
C LEU A 109 -13.50 -14.81 1.07
N LYS A 110 -13.61 -14.68 2.40
CA LYS A 110 -12.74 -13.82 3.23
C LYS A 110 -11.25 -14.18 3.07
N ARG A 111 -10.93 -15.47 3.08
CA ARG A 111 -9.54 -15.96 2.86
C ARG A 111 -9.06 -15.64 1.46
N ALA A 112 -9.88 -15.86 0.43
CA ALA A 112 -9.52 -15.56 -0.95
C ALA A 112 -9.25 -14.06 -1.18
N ILE A 113 -10.06 -13.17 -0.59
CA ILE A 113 -9.84 -11.72 -0.63
C ILE A 113 -8.52 -11.36 0.05
N SER A 114 -8.23 -11.93 1.21
CA SER A 114 -7.01 -11.64 1.98
C SER A 114 -5.74 -12.05 1.21
N VAL A 115 -5.73 -13.25 0.62
CA VAL A 115 -4.62 -13.74 -0.23
C VAL A 115 -4.43 -12.84 -1.45
N GLN A 116 -5.51 -12.49 -2.14
CA GLN A 116 -5.42 -11.61 -3.31
C GLN A 116 -4.95 -10.20 -2.94
N SER A 117 -5.40 -9.67 -1.79
CA SER A 117 -4.97 -8.36 -1.29
C SER A 117 -3.47 -8.33 -1.00
N LYS A 118 -2.91 -9.40 -0.42
CA LYS A 118 -1.45 -9.54 -0.21
C LYS A 118 -0.70 -9.51 -1.54
N LYS A 119 -1.17 -10.23 -2.55
CA LYS A 119 -0.57 -10.23 -3.91
C LYS A 119 -0.61 -8.85 -4.55
N ASN A 120 -1.75 -8.16 -4.47
CA ASN A 120 -1.88 -6.79 -5.00
C ASN A 120 -0.90 -5.84 -4.33
N PHE A 121 -0.74 -5.94 -3.00
CA PHE A 121 0.21 -5.11 -2.25
C PHE A 121 1.67 -5.37 -2.66
N GLU A 122 2.05 -6.62 -2.88
CA GLU A 122 3.40 -6.99 -3.34
C GLU A 122 3.70 -6.43 -4.74
N ILE A 123 2.72 -6.50 -5.64
CA ILE A 123 2.85 -5.95 -7.00
C ILE A 123 2.90 -4.42 -6.95
N GLU A 124 2.04 -3.75 -6.17
CA GLU A 124 2.10 -2.30 -5.97
C GLU A 124 3.49 -1.85 -5.49
N LYS A 125 4.07 -2.60 -4.54
CA LYS A 125 5.41 -2.31 -4.02
C LYS A 125 6.47 -2.45 -5.10
N GLU A 126 6.42 -3.49 -5.92
CA GLU A 126 7.35 -3.64 -7.04
C GLU A 126 7.18 -2.52 -8.06
N ILE A 127 5.94 -2.16 -8.40
CA ILE A 127 5.67 -1.02 -9.29
C ILE A 127 6.29 0.25 -8.73
N LYS A 128 6.12 0.53 -7.44
CA LYS A 128 6.72 1.71 -6.80
C LYS A 128 8.26 1.69 -6.87
N GLN A 129 8.87 0.52 -6.68
CA GLN A 129 10.32 0.36 -6.83
C GLN A 129 10.77 0.54 -8.29
N LEU A 130 9.99 0.03 -9.24
CA LEU A 130 10.23 0.22 -10.67
C LEU A 130 10.10 1.70 -11.06
N ASP A 131 9.11 2.42 -10.55
CA ASP A 131 8.93 3.85 -10.75
C ASP A 131 10.14 4.65 -10.26
N GLN A 132 10.61 4.37 -9.04
CA GLN A 132 11.82 4.99 -8.51
C GLN A 132 13.04 4.68 -9.38
N LYS A 133 13.20 3.43 -9.82
CA LYS A 133 14.28 3.03 -10.71
C LYS A 133 14.18 3.69 -12.09
N ILE A 134 13.02 3.70 -12.72
CA ILE A 134 12.77 4.34 -14.02
C ILE A 134 13.05 5.83 -13.91
N ALA A 135 12.68 6.47 -12.82
CA ALA A 135 13.02 7.87 -12.60
C ALA A 135 14.51 8.14 -12.46
N LEU A 136 15.23 7.27 -11.76
CA LEU A 136 16.69 7.33 -11.69
C LEU A 136 17.31 7.06 -13.07
N LEU A 137 16.76 6.14 -13.86
CA LEU A 137 17.16 5.85 -15.24
C LEU A 137 16.98 7.07 -16.14
N ILE A 138 15.83 7.75 -16.06
CA ILE A 138 15.55 8.98 -16.80
C ILE A 138 16.49 10.12 -16.38
N LYS A 139 16.89 10.16 -15.10
CA LYS A 139 17.92 11.08 -14.59
C LYS A 139 19.35 10.63 -14.90
N ASN A 140 19.54 9.53 -15.65
CA ASN A 140 20.82 8.89 -15.98
C ASN A 140 21.67 8.52 -14.74
N ARG A 141 21.02 8.18 -13.62
CA ARG A 141 21.68 7.80 -12.36
C ARG A 141 21.86 6.29 -12.18
N ILE A 142 21.14 5.47 -12.96
CA ILE A 142 21.27 4.01 -12.98
C ILE A 142 21.22 3.49 -14.41
N THR A 143 21.78 2.31 -14.66
CA THR A 143 21.77 1.70 -15.99
C THR A 143 20.46 0.95 -16.28
N LEU A 144 20.20 0.70 -17.56
CA LEU A 144 19.02 -0.04 -18.03
C LEU A 144 19.01 -1.51 -17.56
N ASN A 145 20.18 -2.04 -17.16
CA ASN A 145 20.33 -3.39 -16.61
C ASN A 145 19.91 -3.47 -15.14
N GLU A 146 19.99 -2.36 -14.39
CA GLU A 146 19.56 -2.28 -12.99
C GLU A 146 18.03 -2.20 -12.83
N VAL A 147 17.32 -1.92 -13.93
CA VAL A 147 15.86 -1.93 -14.03
C VAL A 147 15.39 -3.25 -14.64
N GLN A 148 15.32 -4.28 -13.81
CA GLN A 148 14.67 -5.55 -14.15
C GLN A 148 13.28 -5.61 -13.51
N ILE A 149 12.30 -5.99 -14.33
CA ILE A 149 10.96 -6.35 -13.88
C ILE A 149 10.99 -7.83 -13.57
N SER A 150 10.56 -8.20 -12.38
CA SER A 150 10.53 -9.60 -11.99
C SER A 150 9.30 -10.30 -12.54
N ASN A 151 9.43 -11.59 -12.87
CA ASN A 151 8.31 -12.41 -13.32
C ASN A 151 7.53 -12.91 -12.10
N ILE A 152 6.70 -12.04 -11.50
CA ILE A 152 5.74 -12.44 -10.45
C ILE A 152 4.70 -13.43 -11.00
N GLU A 153 4.39 -13.35 -12.30
CA GLU A 153 3.19 -13.96 -12.91
C GLU A 153 3.22 -15.49 -13.03
N ASP A 154 4.40 -16.13 -13.07
CA ASP A 154 4.54 -17.56 -13.44
C ASP A 154 5.01 -18.47 -12.30
N GLN A 155 5.15 -17.96 -11.07
CA GLN A 155 5.60 -18.79 -9.95
C GLN A 155 4.40 -19.29 -9.14
N GLU A 156 4.08 -20.57 -9.27
CA GLU A 156 3.29 -21.26 -8.25
C GLU A 156 3.99 -21.07 -6.90
N GLU A 157 3.29 -20.50 -5.91
CA GLU A 157 3.81 -20.40 -4.55
C GLU A 157 4.14 -21.80 -4.05
N LYS A 158 5.44 -22.11 -3.98
CA LYS A 158 5.91 -23.39 -3.48
C LYS A 158 5.69 -23.43 -1.97
N VAL A 159 4.57 -24.00 -1.55
CA VAL A 159 4.26 -24.21 -0.14
C VAL A 159 5.02 -25.43 0.37
N ILE A 160 5.84 -25.25 1.39
CA ILE A 160 6.60 -26.32 2.03
C ILE A 160 6.26 -26.43 3.53
N SER A 161 6.67 -27.54 4.14
CA SER A 161 6.71 -27.69 5.59
C SER A 161 8.16 -27.74 6.06
N ILE A 162 8.47 -27.08 7.17
CA ILE A 162 9.80 -27.13 7.79
C ILE A 162 10.03 -28.55 8.30
N LYS A 163 10.94 -29.29 7.67
CA LYS A 163 11.17 -30.72 7.98
C LYS A 163 11.62 -30.94 9.43
N ASP A 164 12.49 -30.07 9.93
CA ASP A 164 12.97 -30.13 11.31
C ASP A 164 11.85 -29.73 12.28
N GLU A 165 11.40 -30.69 13.10
CA GLU A 165 10.33 -30.50 14.07
C GLU A 165 10.72 -29.50 15.16
N ARG A 166 11.98 -29.48 15.61
CA ARG A 166 12.44 -28.53 16.64
C ARG A 166 12.42 -27.10 16.11
N VAL A 167 12.95 -26.89 14.91
CA VAL A 167 12.97 -25.55 14.28
C VAL A 167 11.54 -25.06 14.03
N ARG A 168 10.66 -25.95 13.57
CA ARG A 168 9.24 -25.65 13.36
C ARG A 168 8.55 -25.23 14.65
N ASP A 169 8.77 -25.96 15.74
CA ASP A 169 8.19 -25.66 17.06
C ASP A 169 8.73 -24.34 17.63
N GLN A 170 10.01 -24.05 17.42
CA GLN A 170 10.61 -22.78 17.82
C GLN A 170 9.98 -21.58 17.11
N TYR A 171 9.91 -21.61 15.78
CA TYR A 171 9.25 -20.54 15.01
C TYR A 171 7.74 -20.48 15.31
N SER A 172 7.09 -21.62 15.51
CA SER A 172 5.69 -21.70 15.95
C SER A 172 5.48 -20.94 17.27
N GLY A 173 6.35 -21.17 18.25
CA GLY A 173 6.32 -20.47 19.53
C GLY A 173 6.60 -18.96 19.41
N LEU A 174 7.60 -18.56 18.61
CA LEU A 174 7.91 -17.15 18.39
C LEU A 174 6.73 -16.41 17.75
N PHE A 175 6.17 -16.94 16.66
CA PHE A 175 5.03 -16.31 15.99
C PHE A 175 3.74 -16.40 16.81
N TYR A 176 3.59 -17.41 17.67
CA TYR A 176 2.51 -17.42 18.67
C TYR A 176 2.60 -16.19 19.58
N LEU A 177 3.79 -15.85 20.10
CA LEU A 177 3.99 -14.65 20.90
C LEU A 177 3.70 -13.38 20.11
N MET A 178 4.18 -13.29 18.86
CA MET A 178 3.92 -12.13 18.00
C MET A 178 2.44 -11.92 17.70
N TYR A 179 1.70 -13.00 17.50
CA TYR A 179 0.27 -12.96 17.22
C TYR A 179 -0.55 -12.57 18.46
N HIS A 180 -0.28 -13.23 19.60
CA HIS A 180 -1.10 -13.10 20.81
C HIS A 180 -0.65 -12.00 21.79
N MET A 181 0.57 -11.47 21.66
CA MET A 181 1.11 -10.43 22.55
C MET A 181 1.53 -9.19 21.75
N PRO A 182 0.58 -8.34 21.31
CA PRO A 182 0.85 -7.16 20.49
C PRO A 182 1.88 -6.19 21.09
N LYS A 183 2.06 -6.19 22.41
CA LYS A 183 3.06 -5.38 23.14
C LYS A 183 4.47 -5.45 22.54
N TYR A 184 4.87 -6.62 22.05
CA TYR A 184 6.22 -6.81 21.51
C TYR A 184 6.41 -6.04 20.21
N ILE A 185 5.49 -6.20 19.27
CA ILE A 185 5.50 -5.49 17.99
C ILE A 185 5.36 -3.99 18.24
N ALA A 186 4.42 -3.57 19.10
CA ALA A 186 4.20 -2.15 19.44
C ALA A 186 5.50 -1.48 19.91
N THR A 187 6.24 -2.15 20.78
CA THR A 187 7.52 -1.64 21.30
C THR A 187 8.58 -1.54 20.21
N VAL A 188 8.72 -2.56 19.36
CA VAL A 188 9.70 -2.58 18.26
C VAL A 188 9.44 -1.48 17.23
N THR A 189 8.19 -1.11 16.96
CA THR A 189 7.85 -0.09 15.94
C THR A 189 8.58 1.25 16.13
N ARG A 190 9.03 1.55 17.35
CA ARG A 190 9.75 2.78 17.69
C ARG A 190 11.23 2.79 17.31
N TYR A 191 11.83 1.61 17.16
CA TYR A 191 13.28 1.47 17.00
C TYR A 191 13.70 1.08 15.59
N VAL A 192 12.78 0.53 14.79
CA VAL A 192 13.08 0.07 13.44
C VAL A 192 13.52 1.20 12.53
N ASN A 193 14.50 0.92 11.68
CA ASN A 193 14.90 1.84 10.61
C ASN A 193 13.90 1.82 9.44
N PRO A 194 14.00 2.74 8.46
CA PRO A 194 13.06 2.79 7.34
C PRO A 194 12.95 1.51 6.51
N GLY A 195 14.05 0.77 6.30
CA GLY A 195 14.05 -0.48 5.54
C GLY A 195 13.42 -1.65 6.31
N GLU A 196 13.65 -1.71 7.62
CA GLU A 196 13.00 -2.66 8.54
C GLU A 196 11.50 -2.36 8.68
N CYS A 197 11.13 -1.08 8.74
CA CYS A 197 9.75 -0.62 8.87
C CYS A 197 8.85 -1.17 7.77
N GLU A 198 9.27 -1.13 6.50
CA GLU A 198 8.45 -1.63 5.39
C GLU A 198 8.21 -3.14 5.46
N LYS A 199 9.26 -3.91 5.80
CA LYS A 199 9.16 -5.36 5.97
C LYS A 199 8.29 -5.72 7.17
N LEU A 200 8.47 -5.06 8.31
CA LEU A 200 7.67 -5.27 9.50
C LEU A 200 6.20 -4.97 9.22
N LEU A 201 5.90 -3.84 8.58
CA LEU A 201 4.55 -3.46 8.20
C LEU A 201 3.88 -4.50 7.31
N GLN A 202 4.59 -5.01 6.29
CA GLN A 202 4.08 -6.07 5.42
C GLN A 202 3.73 -7.33 6.23
N ILE A 203 4.62 -7.77 7.12
CA ILE A 203 4.43 -8.98 7.91
C ILE A 203 3.27 -8.81 8.90
N VAL A 204 3.22 -7.69 9.63
CA VAL A 204 2.15 -7.41 10.60
C VAL A 204 0.79 -7.37 9.90
N MET A 205 0.70 -6.64 8.79
CA MET A 205 -0.58 -6.34 8.13
C MET A 205 -1.12 -7.47 7.26
N PHE A 206 -0.25 -8.28 6.65
CA PHE A 206 -0.64 -9.29 5.66
C PHE A 206 -0.27 -10.73 6.03
N THR A 207 0.57 -10.93 7.04
CA THR A 207 1.02 -12.28 7.45
C THR A 207 0.56 -12.63 8.87
N ILE A 208 0.76 -11.77 9.87
CA ILE A 208 0.34 -11.99 11.26
C ILE A 208 -1.16 -11.69 11.41
N TYR A 209 -1.60 -10.50 10.98
CA TYR A 209 -3.01 -10.06 11.04
C TYR A 209 -3.62 -9.90 9.64
N GLY A 210 -3.22 -10.80 8.72
CA GLY A 210 -3.56 -10.74 7.30
C GLY A 210 -5.01 -11.07 6.97
N ASN A 211 -5.76 -11.72 7.86
CA ASN A 211 -7.17 -12.01 7.65
C ASN A 211 -8.02 -10.82 8.07
N HIS A 212 -8.30 -9.94 7.09
CA HIS A 212 -8.97 -8.65 7.32
C HIS A 212 -10.39 -8.74 7.87
N TYR A 213 -10.95 -9.94 7.95
CA TYR A 213 -12.34 -10.19 8.32
C TYR A 213 -12.46 -11.14 9.52
N ASP A 214 -11.34 -11.55 10.11
CA ASP A 214 -11.31 -12.26 11.38
C ASP A 214 -11.38 -11.24 12.52
N GLN A 215 -12.45 -11.30 13.31
CA GLN A 215 -12.67 -10.38 14.42
C GLN A 215 -11.58 -10.46 15.49
N ARG A 216 -10.93 -11.61 15.65
CA ARG A 216 -9.81 -11.79 16.59
C ARG A 216 -8.58 -11.05 16.13
N GLU A 217 -8.19 -11.24 14.87
CA GLU A 217 -7.03 -10.54 14.30
C GLU A 217 -7.25 -9.04 14.30
N GLU A 218 -8.48 -8.61 13.99
CA GLU A 218 -8.87 -7.22 14.07
C GLU A 218 -8.73 -6.66 15.50
N LYS A 219 -9.25 -7.35 16.51
CA LYS A 219 -9.11 -6.93 17.92
C LYS A 219 -7.63 -6.87 18.36
N LEU A 220 -6.83 -7.87 18.01
CA LEU A 220 -5.40 -7.91 18.34
C LEU A 220 -4.62 -6.79 17.63
N LEU A 221 -4.95 -6.51 16.37
CA LEU A 221 -4.36 -5.42 15.60
C LEU A 221 -4.78 -4.04 16.14
N LEU A 222 -6.02 -3.88 16.60
CA LEU A 222 -6.47 -2.65 17.25
C LEU A 222 -5.78 -2.45 18.60
N ASN A 223 -5.58 -3.51 19.38
CA ASN A 223 -4.77 -3.47 20.60
C ASN A 223 -3.30 -3.10 20.29
N LEU A 224 -2.73 -3.63 19.21
CA LEU A 224 -1.40 -3.21 18.73
C LEU A 224 -1.34 -1.69 18.51
N PHE A 225 -2.34 -1.14 17.83
CA PHE A 225 -2.43 0.30 17.59
C PHE A 225 -2.57 1.10 18.87
N GLU A 226 -3.41 0.65 19.82
CA GLU A 226 -3.55 1.29 21.12
C GLU A 226 -2.22 1.36 21.88
N LEU A 227 -1.49 0.25 21.97
CA LEU A 227 -0.19 0.20 22.66
C LEU A 227 0.88 1.06 21.97
N ALA A 228 0.94 1.01 20.64
CA ALA A 228 1.91 1.79 19.87
C ALA A 228 1.61 3.30 19.94
N LEU A 229 0.34 3.69 19.81
CA LEU A 229 -0.11 5.08 19.97
C LEU A 229 0.15 5.59 21.38
N TYR A 230 -0.18 4.82 22.42
CA TYR A 230 0.11 5.19 23.80
C TYR A 230 1.60 5.52 23.97
N SER A 231 2.47 4.68 23.43
CA SER A 231 3.90 4.94 23.49
C SER A 231 4.31 6.16 22.64
N GLU A 232 3.67 6.46 21.51
CA GLU A 232 3.98 7.66 20.72
C GLU A 232 3.59 8.94 21.49
N PHE A 233 2.39 8.96 22.08
CA PHE A 233 1.89 10.07 22.90
C PHE A 233 2.75 10.31 24.13
N LYS A 234 3.10 9.25 24.87
CA LYS A 234 3.93 9.33 26.08
C LYS A 234 5.29 10.00 25.87
N ASN A 235 5.86 9.91 24.66
CA ASN A 235 7.17 10.47 24.36
C ASN A 235 7.11 11.81 23.60
N CYS A 236 5.92 12.32 23.32
CA CYS A 236 5.75 13.56 22.58
C CYS A 236 5.64 14.76 23.52
N THR A 237 6.38 15.83 23.24
CA THR A 237 6.34 17.07 24.05
C THR A 237 5.28 18.06 23.58
N HIS A 238 4.93 18.05 22.29
CA HIS A 238 4.01 19.01 21.70
C HIS A 238 2.99 18.34 20.78
N THR A 239 1.72 18.72 20.91
CA THR A 239 0.62 18.24 20.06
C THR A 239 0.89 18.48 18.57
N ASN A 240 1.57 19.57 18.22
CA ASN A 240 1.84 19.96 16.84
C ASN A 240 2.75 19.02 16.04
N THR A 241 3.55 18.18 16.68
CA THR A 241 4.45 17.22 16.00
C THR A 241 3.85 15.82 15.93
N LEU A 242 2.85 15.55 16.77
CA LEU A 242 2.28 14.23 16.97
C LEU A 242 1.47 13.78 15.75
N LEU A 243 1.68 12.53 15.34
CA LEU A 243 1.04 11.96 14.14
C LEU A 243 1.21 12.86 12.90
N ARG A 244 2.25 13.69 12.78
CA ARG A 244 2.56 14.41 11.52
C ARG A 244 3.80 13.86 10.83
N ALA A 245 4.72 13.28 11.59
CA ALA A 245 5.91 12.63 11.05
C ALA A 245 5.58 11.27 10.41
N ASN A 246 6.42 10.85 9.45
CA ASN A 246 6.38 9.53 8.81
C ASN A 246 7.04 8.47 9.71
N THR A 247 6.39 8.18 10.83
CA THR A 247 6.77 7.12 11.79
C THR A 247 6.26 5.73 11.35
N THR A 248 6.83 4.67 11.91
CA THR A 248 6.35 3.29 11.65
C THR A 248 4.87 3.13 11.98
N ILE A 249 4.42 3.70 13.10
CA ILE A 249 3.01 3.65 13.52
C ILE A 249 2.09 4.43 12.57
N THR A 250 2.48 5.62 12.11
CA THR A 250 1.67 6.36 11.13
C THR A 250 1.60 5.65 9.78
N LYS A 251 2.65 4.93 9.37
CA LYS A 251 2.64 4.06 8.18
C LYS A 251 1.76 2.82 8.37
N LEU A 252 1.76 2.19 9.55
CA LEU A 252 0.87 1.07 9.87
C LEU A 252 -0.60 1.53 9.85
N LEU A 253 -0.90 2.68 10.46
CA LEU A 253 -2.23 3.30 10.44
C LEU A 253 -2.70 3.60 9.01
N PHE A 254 -1.85 4.20 8.18
CA PHE A 254 -2.14 4.42 6.76
C PHE A 254 -2.37 3.11 6.00
N THR A 255 -1.59 2.07 6.27
CA THR A 255 -1.79 0.76 5.61
C THR A 255 -3.09 0.10 6.07
N TYR A 256 -3.45 0.27 7.33
CA TYR A 256 -4.69 -0.25 7.89
C TYR A 256 -5.92 0.36 7.22
N THR A 257 -5.91 1.67 6.96
CA THR A 257 -7.02 2.33 6.26
C THR A 257 -7.14 1.90 4.80
N ARG A 258 -6.07 1.36 4.20
CA ARG A 258 -6.08 0.71 2.88
C ARG A 258 -6.59 -0.74 2.89
N ARG A 259 -6.96 -1.33 4.04
CA ARG A 259 -7.62 -2.65 4.08
C ARG A 259 -9.02 -2.58 3.48
N GLY A 260 -9.58 -3.75 3.14
CA GLY A 260 -10.87 -3.91 2.48
C GLY A 260 -12.01 -3.06 3.06
N PRO A 261 -12.24 -3.03 4.40
CA PRO A 261 -13.28 -2.20 4.99
C PRO A 261 -13.11 -0.69 4.75
N GLY A 262 -11.88 -0.18 4.83
CA GLY A 262 -11.58 1.23 4.59
C GLY A 262 -11.75 1.60 3.11
N GLN A 263 -11.28 0.77 2.19
CA GLN A 263 -11.47 0.98 0.75
C GLN A 263 -12.94 0.98 0.35
N LEU A 264 -13.73 0.04 0.91
CA LEU A 264 -15.17 -0.03 0.69
C LEU A 264 -15.89 1.25 1.11
N TYR A 265 -15.53 1.78 2.29
CA TYR A 265 -16.08 3.03 2.77
C TYR A 265 -15.73 4.18 1.82
N LEU A 266 -14.46 4.33 1.45
CA LEU A 266 -14.02 5.39 0.52
C LEU A 266 -14.74 5.31 -0.81
N LYS A 267 -14.88 4.11 -1.39
CA LYS A 267 -15.58 3.92 -2.66
C LYS A 267 -17.06 4.30 -2.56
N LYS A 268 -17.76 3.83 -1.53
CA LYS A 268 -19.18 4.16 -1.32
C LYS A 268 -19.40 5.64 -1.00
N LEU A 269 -18.43 6.29 -0.37
CA LEU A 269 -18.50 7.70 -0.01
C LEU A 269 -18.18 8.61 -1.20
N LEU A 270 -17.11 8.32 -1.94
CA LEU A 270 -16.49 9.29 -2.85
C LEU A 270 -16.72 9.00 -4.34
N ALA A 271 -17.09 7.78 -4.75
CA ALA A 271 -17.10 7.38 -6.17
C ALA A 271 -17.96 8.29 -7.03
N ASP A 272 -19.24 8.45 -6.70
CA ASP A 272 -20.17 9.23 -7.52
C ASP A 272 -19.75 10.71 -7.62
N HIS A 273 -19.35 11.29 -6.48
CA HIS A 273 -18.98 12.70 -6.41
C HIS A 273 -17.66 13.00 -7.15
N LEU A 274 -16.63 12.18 -6.95
CA LEU A 274 -15.34 12.38 -7.62
C LEU A 274 -15.40 12.01 -9.10
N GLN A 275 -16.21 11.02 -9.49
CA GLN A 275 -16.41 10.68 -10.90
C GLN A 275 -17.10 11.82 -11.66
N ALA A 276 -18.08 12.50 -11.04
CA ALA A 276 -18.74 13.66 -11.64
C ALA A 276 -17.73 14.79 -11.91
N ILE A 277 -16.88 15.12 -10.92
CA ILE A 277 -15.84 16.15 -11.06
C ILE A 277 -14.77 15.74 -12.09
N ALA A 278 -14.43 14.46 -12.14
CA ALA A 278 -13.41 13.95 -13.05
C ALA A 278 -13.85 13.90 -14.52
N SER A 279 -15.15 13.72 -14.76
CA SER A 279 -15.73 13.59 -16.10
C SER A 279 -16.15 14.94 -16.72
N ASP A 280 -16.16 16.01 -15.93
CA ASP A 280 -16.46 17.36 -16.40
C ASP A 280 -15.19 18.02 -16.99
N GLU A 281 -15.11 18.05 -18.32
CA GLU A 281 -13.97 18.62 -19.04
C GLU A 281 -13.93 20.16 -18.98
N GLU A 282 -15.07 20.82 -18.78
CA GLU A 282 -15.20 22.29 -18.76
C GLU A 282 -14.94 22.88 -17.38
N LEU A 283 -15.09 22.08 -16.31
CA LEU A 283 -14.88 22.52 -14.94
C LEU A 283 -13.45 22.98 -14.68
N ASN A 284 -13.25 24.25 -14.36
CA ASN A 284 -11.95 24.78 -13.93
C ASN A 284 -12.10 25.51 -12.59
N LEU A 285 -11.49 24.96 -11.53
CA LEU A 285 -11.53 25.51 -10.18
C LEU A 285 -10.25 26.29 -9.82
N GLU A 286 -9.38 26.64 -10.77
CA GLU A 286 -8.17 27.40 -10.47
C GLU A 286 -8.53 28.82 -10.00
N ILE A 287 -8.19 29.13 -8.76
CA ILE A 287 -8.44 30.41 -8.07
C ILE A 287 -7.16 31.24 -7.85
N ASN A 288 -5.98 30.74 -8.27
CA ASN A 288 -4.75 31.53 -8.18
C ASN A 288 -4.69 32.57 -9.34
N PRO A 289 -4.75 33.88 -9.05
CA PRO A 289 -4.79 34.92 -10.08
C PRO A 289 -3.65 34.84 -11.11
N VAL A 290 -2.43 34.52 -10.66
CA VAL A 290 -1.26 34.41 -11.56
C VAL A 290 -1.45 33.27 -12.56
N ARG A 291 -1.97 32.13 -12.11
CA ARG A 291 -2.22 30.98 -12.99
C ARG A 291 -3.41 31.22 -13.92
N ILE A 292 -4.45 31.89 -13.44
CA ILE A 292 -5.60 32.28 -14.27
C ILE A 292 -5.12 33.20 -15.40
N TYR A 293 -4.28 34.19 -15.06
CA TYR A 293 -3.68 35.10 -16.03
C TYR A 293 -2.83 34.33 -17.05
N GLU A 294 -1.91 33.47 -16.61
CA GLU A 294 -1.06 32.65 -17.49
C GLU A 294 -1.89 31.75 -18.43
N GLN A 295 -2.93 31.10 -17.91
CA GLN A 295 -3.83 30.26 -18.71
C GLN A 295 -4.55 31.07 -19.77
N TRP A 296 -5.15 32.20 -19.37
CA TRP A 296 -5.88 33.09 -20.28
C TRP A 296 -4.97 33.62 -21.40
N VAL A 297 -3.77 34.13 -21.08
CA VAL A 297 -2.82 34.62 -22.08
C VAL A 297 -2.44 33.51 -23.07
N ASN A 298 -2.15 32.30 -22.57
CA ASN A 298 -1.78 31.18 -23.43
C ASN A 298 -2.95 30.73 -24.33
N GLU A 299 -4.18 30.70 -23.81
CA GLU A 299 -5.39 30.39 -24.58
C GLU A 299 -5.65 31.44 -25.66
N GLU A 300 -5.41 32.72 -25.36
CA GLU A 300 -5.58 33.82 -26.32
C GLU A 300 -4.51 33.79 -27.41
N GLU A 301 -3.24 33.55 -27.07
CA GLU A 301 -2.16 33.34 -28.06
C GLU A 301 -2.47 32.13 -28.96
N SER A 302 -2.96 31.02 -28.37
CA SER A 302 -3.32 29.81 -29.12
C SER A 302 -4.52 30.03 -30.04
N ARG A 303 -5.53 30.78 -29.59
CA ARG A 303 -6.75 31.08 -30.35
C ARG A 303 -6.48 32.08 -31.49
N THR A 304 -5.63 33.07 -31.26
CA THR A 304 -5.36 34.14 -32.23
C THR A 304 -4.17 33.82 -33.14
N GLY A 305 -3.27 32.92 -32.72
CA GLY A 305 -2.01 32.63 -33.41
C GLY A 305 -0.99 33.76 -33.33
N ILE A 306 -1.26 34.81 -32.54
CA ILE A 306 -0.42 36.00 -32.40
C ILE A 306 0.18 35.99 -31.00
N THR A 307 1.49 36.24 -30.91
CA THR A 307 2.17 36.42 -29.62
C THR A 307 1.61 37.64 -28.90
N SER A 308 1.16 37.46 -27.67
CA SER A 308 0.58 38.52 -26.88
C SER A 308 1.63 39.56 -26.51
N GLU A 309 1.28 40.84 -26.57
CA GLU A 309 2.10 41.94 -26.05
C GLU A 309 2.09 41.99 -24.51
N MET A 310 1.24 41.17 -23.88
CA MET A 310 1.11 41.09 -22.43
C MET A 310 2.33 40.46 -21.77
N LYS A 311 2.69 40.92 -20.56
CA LYS A 311 3.82 40.38 -19.79
C LYS A 311 3.57 38.91 -19.44
N LYS A 312 4.42 37.99 -19.91
CA LYS A 312 4.26 36.54 -19.64
C LYS A 312 4.42 36.14 -18.17
N LYS A 313 5.06 36.96 -17.35
CA LYS A 313 5.20 36.77 -15.90
C LYS A 313 4.76 38.04 -15.21
N VAL A 314 3.76 37.90 -14.33
CA VAL A 314 3.16 38.99 -13.55
C VAL A 314 3.26 38.67 -12.07
N THR A 315 3.27 39.70 -11.23
CA THR A 315 3.16 39.50 -9.78
C THR A 315 1.73 39.10 -9.40
N TYR A 316 1.54 38.68 -8.14
CA TYR A 316 0.20 38.35 -7.64
C TYR A 316 -0.74 39.56 -7.70
N GLU A 317 -0.23 40.74 -7.32
CA GLU A 317 -0.97 42.00 -7.29
C GLU A 317 -1.38 42.43 -8.70
N GLU A 318 -0.44 42.41 -9.65
CA GLU A 318 -0.71 42.72 -11.06
C GLU A 318 -1.77 41.77 -11.66
N ALA A 319 -1.70 40.48 -11.36
CA ALA A 319 -2.67 39.51 -11.85
C ALA A 319 -4.05 39.66 -11.20
N ALA A 320 -4.10 39.94 -9.89
CA ALA A 320 -5.33 40.06 -9.12
C ALA A 320 -6.14 41.31 -9.48
N GLU A 321 -5.47 42.39 -9.91
CA GLU A 321 -6.12 43.62 -10.36
C GLU A 321 -6.61 43.56 -11.81
N HIS A 322 -6.20 42.54 -12.59
CA HIS A 322 -6.54 42.47 -14.00
C HIS A 322 -8.04 42.18 -14.22
N PRO A 323 -8.78 43.00 -15.02
CA PRO A 323 -10.24 42.89 -15.15
C PRO A 323 -10.71 41.50 -15.58
N LYS A 324 -10.02 40.88 -16.55
CA LYS A 324 -10.38 39.53 -17.03
C LYS A 324 -10.16 38.43 -15.99
N VAL A 325 -9.15 38.59 -15.13
CA VAL A 325 -8.88 37.63 -14.06
C VAL A 325 -9.97 37.73 -12.98
N ILE A 326 -10.38 38.94 -12.62
CA ILE A 326 -11.48 39.20 -11.69
C ILE A 326 -12.80 38.59 -12.21
N GLU A 327 -13.10 38.78 -13.50
CA GLU A 327 -14.29 38.21 -14.16
C GLU A 327 -14.33 36.67 -14.07
N LEU A 328 -13.18 36.02 -14.29
CA LEU A 328 -13.06 34.55 -14.23
C LEU A 328 -13.02 34.01 -12.80
N LEU A 329 -12.51 34.78 -11.84
CA LEU A 329 -12.28 34.32 -10.47
C LEU A 329 -13.59 34.08 -9.70
N GLY A 330 -14.54 35.01 -9.80
CA GLY A 330 -15.79 34.97 -9.02
C GLY A 330 -16.58 33.66 -9.17
N PRO A 331 -16.97 33.27 -10.41
CA PRO A 331 -17.71 32.03 -10.64
C PRO A 331 -16.95 30.77 -10.18
N ARG A 332 -15.62 30.74 -10.34
CA ARG A 332 -14.78 29.60 -9.92
C ARG A 332 -14.74 29.46 -8.40
N VAL A 333 -14.65 30.57 -7.67
CA VAL A 333 -14.69 30.60 -6.20
C VAL A 333 -16.04 30.07 -5.69
N LEU A 334 -17.15 30.55 -6.25
CA LEU A 334 -18.49 30.08 -5.87
C LEU A 334 -18.67 28.59 -6.15
N LYS A 335 -18.25 28.11 -7.34
CA LYS A 335 -18.35 26.69 -7.67
C LYS A 335 -17.47 25.81 -6.79
N LEU A 336 -16.27 26.29 -6.43
CA LEU A 336 -15.38 25.60 -5.49
C LEU A 336 -16.01 25.50 -4.10
N GLN A 337 -16.63 26.57 -3.60
CA GLN A 337 -17.34 26.57 -2.32
C GLN A 337 -18.52 25.59 -2.31
N GLU A 338 -19.30 25.57 -3.40
CA GLU A 338 -20.41 24.63 -3.60
C GLU A 338 -19.93 23.18 -3.52
N LEU A 339 -18.99 22.78 -4.38
CA LEU A 339 -18.46 21.41 -4.42
C LEU A 339 -17.79 21.00 -3.10
N PHE A 340 -17.09 21.93 -2.45
CA PHE A 340 -16.48 21.65 -1.16
C PHE A 340 -17.52 21.45 -0.05
N ASN A 341 -18.59 22.25 -0.05
CA ASN A 341 -19.67 22.11 0.91
C ASN A 341 -20.40 20.77 0.72
N ASP A 342 -20.66 20.36 -0.53
CA ASP A 342 -21.27 19.08 -0.85
C ASP A 342 -20.41 17.91 -0.34
N LEU A 343 -19.08 17.98 -0.56
CA LEU A 343 -18.15 16.98 -0.05
C LEU A 343 -18.16 16.90 1.48
N LEU A 344 -18.15 18.04 2.17
CA LEU A 344 -18.22 18.06 3.64
C LEU A 344 -19.53 17.48 4.17
N GLN A 345 -20.66 17.83 3.55
CA GLN A 345 -21.97 17.32 3.94
C GLN A 345 -22.05 15.80 3.73
N LEU A 346 -21.53 15.31 2.59
CA LEU A 346 -21.46 13.89 2.28
C LEU A 346 -20.64 13.11 3.30
N ILE A 347 -19.49 13.65 3.74
CA ILE A 347 -18.66 13.05 4.80
C ILE A 347 -19.45 12.99 6.12
N ALA A 348 -20.12 14.08 6.50
CA ALA A 348 -20.88 14.17 7.74
C ALA A 348 -22.08 13.21 7.78
N ASP A 349 -22.85 13.11 6.70
CA ASP A 349 -24.06 12.30 6.62
C ASP A 349 -23.79 10.79 6.64
N LYS A 350 -22.54 10.36 6.37
CA LYS A 350 -22.14 8.95 6.25
C LYS A 350 -21.26 8.48 7.40
N ILE A 351 -21.33 9.12 8.56
CA ILE A 351 -20.58 8.74 9.76
C ILE A 351 -20.81 7.28 10.19
N ASP A 352 -22.03 6.78 10.10
CA ASP A 352 -22.40 5.41 10.50
C ASP A 352 -21.77 4.33 9.60
N MET A 353 -21.32 4.72 8.40
CA MET A 353 -20.64 3.81 7.48
C MET A 353 -19.15 3.69 7.75
N VAL A 354 -18.57 4.55 8.61
CA VAL A 354 -17.14 4.50 8.93
C VAL A 354 -16.85 3.18 9.65
N PRO A 355 -15.85 2.39 9.19
CA PRO A 355 -15.49 1.12 9.82
C PRO A 355 -15.18 1.28 11.31
N TYR A 356 -15.66 0.33 12.12
CA TYR A 356 -15.50 0.33 13.58
C TYR A 356 -14.05 0.58 14.02
N GLY A 357 -13.08 -0.15 13.46
CA GLY A 357 -11.68 0.00 13.87
C GLY A 357 -11.08 1.36 13.52
N ILE A 358 -11.52 2.02 12.44
CA ILE A 358 -11.12 3.41 12.12
C ILE A 358 -11.69 4.38 13.17
N ARG A 359 -12.98 4.24 13.52
CA ARG A 359 -13.61 5.05 14.58
C ARG A 359 -12.93 4.85 15.93
N LEU A 360 -12.56 3.61 16.24
CA LEU A 360 -11.88 3.27 17.48
C LEU A 360 -10.48 3.89 17.55
N ILE A 361 -9.72 3.89 16.46
CA ILE A 361 -8.44 4.61 16.39
C ILE A 361 -8.66 6.11 16.64
N CYS A 362 -9.68 6.72 16.03
CA CYS A 362 -10.04 8.12 16.31
C CYS A 362 -10.36 8.35 17.80
N LYS A 363 -11.16 7.46 18.41
CA LYS A 363 -11.48 7.48 19.84
C LYS A 363 -10.21 7.39 20.69
N GLN A 364 -9.27 6.51 20.33
CA GLN A 364 -8.02 6.34 21.05
C GLN A 364 -7.13 7.59 20.96
N ILE A 365 -7.03 8.20 19.78
CA ILE A 365 -6.31 9.47 19.59
C ILE A 365 -6.91 10.55 20.49
N ARG A 366 -8.25 10.68 20.54
CA ARG A 366 -8.94 11.63 21.43
C ARG A 366 -8.65 11.34 22.91
N LYS A 367 -8.78 10.08 23.35
CA LYS A 367 -8.51 9.65 24.73
C LYS A 367 -7.08 9.97 25.15
N LEU A 368 -6.09 9.59 24.34
CA LEU A 368 -4.68 9.85 24.62
C LEU A 368 -4.35 11.35 24.59
N THR A 369 -5.02 12.12 23.74
CA THR A 369 -4.85 13.58 23.71
C THR A 369 -5.29 14.20 25.04
N LEU A 370 -6.46 13.81 25.55
CA LEU A 370 -6.97 14.29 26.83
C LEU A 370 -6.11 13.83 28.02
N GLU A 371 -5.51 12.63 27.93
CA GLU A 371 -4.63 12.08 28.97
C GLU A 371 -3.27 12.80 29.04
N PHE A 372 -2.58 12.95 27.90
CA PHE A 372 -1.23 13.50 27.85
C PHE A 372 -1.17 15.02 27.66
N PHE A 373 -2.26 15.63 27.17
CA PHE A 373 -2.38 17.07 26.98
C PHE A 373 -3.68 17.60 27.61
N PRO A 374 -3.78 17.69 28.96
CA PRO A 374 -5.02 18.08 29.63
C PRO A 374 -5.54 19.49 29.30
N ASN A 375 -4.66 20.36 28.79
CA ASN A 375 -4.99 21.72 28.37
C ASN A 375 -5.39 21.82 26.89
N ALA A 376 -5.39 20.70 26.15
CA ALA A 376 -5.77 20.68 24.74
C ALA A 376 -7.25 21.07 24.62
N ASP A 377 -7.52 22.05 23.75
CA ASP A 377 -8.90 22.44 23.47
C ASP A 377 -9.57 21.47 22.46
N LYS A 378 -10.85 21.69 22.20
CA LYS A 378 -11.60 20.85 21.23
C LYS A 378 -11.01 20.90 19.81
N TYR A 379 -10.36 22.00 19.42
CA TYR A 379 -9.76 22.16 18.11
C TYR A 379 -8.40 21.46 18.02
N ASP A 380 -7.62 21.42 19.10
CA ASP A 380 -6.39 20.63 19.21
C ASP A 380 -6.69 19.13 19.05
N ILE A 381 -7.71 18.65 19.76
CA ILE A 381 -8.19 17.26 19.65
C ILE A 381 -8.64 16.97 18.22
N ALA A 382 -9.49 17.83 17.66
CA ALA A 382 -9.99 17.65 16.30
C ALA A 382 -8.86 17.71 15.26
N ALA A 383 -7.81 18.51 15.47
CA ALA A 383 -6.65 18.56 14.58
C ALA A 383 -5.86 17.24 14.58
N LEU A 384 -5.70 16.58 15.74
CA LEU A 384 -5.04 15.28 15.83
C LEU A 384 -5.87 14.16 15.21
N VAL A 385 -7.17 14.13 15.50
CA VAL A 385 -8.10 13.16 14.88
C VAL A 385 -8.17 13.38 13.37
N GLY A 386 -8.25 14.63 12.91
CA GLY A 386 -8.19 15.02 11.51
C GLY A 386 -6.85 14.66 10.84
N GLY A 387 -5.74 14.71 11.59
CA GLY A 387 -4.43 14.24 11.13
C GLY A 387 -4.39 12.74 10.79
N PHE A 388 -5.25 11.93 11.40
CA PHE A 388 -5.45 10.53 10.97
C PHE A 388 -6.55 10.43 9.92
N PHE A 389 -7.77 10.84 10.24
CA PHE A 389 -8.96 10.57 9.43
C PHE A 389 -8.98 11.37 8.11
N ILE A 390 -8.63 12.65 8.14
CA ILE A 390 -8.64 13.50 6.94
C ILE A 390 -7.33 13.30 6.16
N LEU A 391 -6.20 13.56 6.80
CA LEU A 391 -4.89 13.58 6.13
C LEU A 391 -4.44 12.20 5.62
N ARG A 392 -4.65 11.13 6.38
CA ARG A 392 -4.14 9.80 6.01
C ARG A 392 -5.17 8.85 5.43
N PHE A 393 -6.46 9.14 5.59
CA PHE A 393 -7.51 8.26 5.07
C PHE A 393 -8.28 8.89 3.91
N LEU A 394 -8.92 10.04 4.08
CA LEU A 394 -9.72 10.66 3.02
C LEU A 394 -8.88 11.34 1.92
N ASN A 395 -7.97 12.24 2.30
CA ASN A 395 -7.27 13.10 1.33
C ASN A 395 -6.47 12.34 0.27
N PRO A 396 -5.73 11.26 0.58
CA PRO A 396 -5.04 10.46 -0.43
C PRO A 396 -6.00 9.95 -1.53
N ALA A 397 -7.21 9.54 -1.12
CA ALA A 397 -8.25 9.04 -2.00
C ALA A 397 -8.87 10.15 -2.88
N VAL A 398 -8.96 11.38 -2.37
CA VAL A 398 -9.44 12.55 -3.14
C VAL A 398 -8.40 13.03 -4.14
N VAL A 399 -7.11 13.06 -3.76
CA VAL A 399 -6.02 13.53 -4.64
C VAL A 399 -5.73 12.53 -5.76
N THR A 400 -5.81 11.23 -5.47
CA THR A 400 -5.46 10.15 -6.42
C THR A 400 -6.55 9.09 -6.54
N PRO A 401 -7.79 9.45 -6.92
CA PRO A 401 -8.93 8.53 -6.86
C PRO A 401 -8.81 7.33 -7.80
N THR A 402 -8.01 7.43 -8.86
CA THR A 402 -7.71 6.31 -9.76
C THR A 402 -6.86 5.24 -9.09
N ALA A 403 -5.89 5.62 -8.26
CA ALA A 403 -5.06 4.68 -7.50
C ALA A 403 -5.86 3.96 -6.39
N TYR A 404 -6.98 4.56 -5.98
CA TYR A 404 -7.92 4.01 -5.00
C TYR A 404 -9.12 3.28 -5.65
N HIS A 405 -9.18 3.18 -6.98
CA HIS A 405 -10.30 2.59 -7.74
C HIS A 405 -11.66 3.21 -7.44
N ILE A 406 -11.64 4.52 -7.17
CA ILE A 406 -12.82 5.35 -6.90
C ILE A 406 -13.33 5.96 -8.20
N VAL A 407 -12.41 6.39 -9.08
CA VAL A 407 -12.71 6.97 -10.40
C VAL A 407 -12.13 6.09 -11.49
N GLU A 408 -12.92 5.87 -12.53
CA GLU A 408 -12.52 5.11 -13.72
C GLU A 408 -11.87 6.03 -14.77
N GLY A 409 -10.88 5.50 -15.49
CA GLY A 409 -10.18 6.23 -16.55
C GLY A 409 -9.00 7.09 -16.07
N LYS A 410 -8.31 7.72 -17.02
CA LYS A 410 -7.12 8.54 -16.74
C LYS A 410 -7.54 9.99 -16.52
N LEU A 411 -7.24 10.55 -15.34
CA LEU A 411 -7.55 11.95 -15.04
C LEU A 411 -6.79 12.91 -15.95
N THR A 412 -7.51 13.89 -16.50
CA THR A 412 -6.91 15.04 -17.19
C THR A 412 -6.11 15.90 -16.20
N PRO A 413 -5.12 16.70 -16.65
CA PRO A 413 -4.37 17.59 -15.77
C PRO A 413 -5.28 18.57 -15.01
N ASN A 414 -6.34 19.05 -15.66
CA ASN A 414 -7.33 19.97 -15.08
C ASN A 414 -8.17 19.28 -13.98
N ALA A 415 -8.74 18.10 -14.26
CA ALA A 415 -9.47 17.32 -13.26
C ALA A 415 -8.61 17.00 -12.03
N ARG A 416 -7.35 16.59 -12.23
CA ARG A 416 -6.41 16.36 -11.14
C ARG A 416 -6.18 17.62 -10.30
N ARG A 417 -6.07 18.78 -10.96
CA ARG A 417 -5.90 20.08 -10.27
C ARG A 417 -7.13 20.44 -9.43
N ASN A 418 -8.34 20.28 -9.98
CA ASN A 418 -9.60 20.52 -9.27
C ASN A 418 -9.70 19.68 -7.99
N LEU A 419 -9.48 18.36 -8.12
CA LEU A 419 -9.49 17.42 -7.00
C LEU A 419 -8.41 17.74 -5.94
N THR A 420 -7.20 18.10 -6.39
CA THR A 420 -6.12 18.51 -5.49
C THR A 420 -6.49 19.77 -4.70
N LEU A 421 -7.21 20.72 -5.33
CA LEU A 421 -7.65 21.93 -4.66
C LEU A 421 -8.70 21.62 -3.59
N LEU A 422 -9.67 20.75 -3.88
CA LEU A 422 -10.66 20.29 -2.88
C LEU A 422 -9.99 19.58 -1.70
N ALA A 423 -9.08 18.64 -1.95
CA ALA A 423 -8.33 17.95 -0.90
C ALA A 423 -7.49 18.93 -0.06
N LYS A 424 -6.93 19.97 -0.70
CA LYS A 424 -6.16 21.00 0.00
C LYS A 424 -7.03 21.85 0.91
N LEU A 425 -8.23 22.26 0.47
CA LEU A 425 -9.18 22.95 1.35
C LEU A 425 -9.56 22.04 2.53
N LEU A 426 -9.83 20.77 2.26
CA LEU A 426 -10.18 19.81 3.31
C LEU A 426 -9.05 19.65 4.34
N GLN A 427 -7.80 19.56 3.86
CA GLN A 427 -6.62 19.51 4.73
C GLN A 427 -6.46 20.77 5.57
N LEU A 428 -6.56 21.94 4.95
CA LEU A 428 -6.41 23.22 5.64
C LEU A 428 -7.49 23.40 6.72
N LEU A 429 -8.72 22.97 6.44
CA LEU A 429 -9.81 22.96 7.42
C LEU A 429 -9.50 22.02 8.59
N SER A 430 -9.05 20.79 8.29
CA SER A 430 -8.76 19.76 9.30
C SER A 430 -7.60 20.10 10.24
N ASN A 431 -6.72 21.02 9.85
CA ASN A 431 -5.63 21.47 10.71
C ASN A 431 -6.12 22.38 11.85
N MET A 432 -7.36 22.87 11.79
CA MET A 432 -8.01 23.72 12.80
C MET A 432 -7.29 25.04 13.14
N VAL A 433 -6.43 25.55 12.24
CA VAL A 433 -5.67 26.79 12.47
C VAL A 433 -6.35 28.00 11.81
N ASP A 434 -6.42 29.13 12.51
CA ASP A 434 -7.03 30.38 12.00
C ASP A 434 -6.13 31.18 11.04
N SER A 435 -4.91 30.71 10.76
CA SER A 435 -3.93 31.35 9.88
C SER A 435 -4.20 31.17 8.38
N PHE A 436 -5.47 30.98 8.01
CA PHE A 436 -5.87 30.69 6.63
C PHE A 436 -5.54 31.85 5.68
N GLY A 437 -4.86 31.52 4.57
CA GLY A 437 -4.42 32.49 3.56
C GLY A 437 -3.14 33.28 3.90
N LYS A 438 -2.47 33.02 5.04
CA LYS A 438 -1.19 33.72 5.38
C LYS A 438 0.00 33.24 4.55
N LYS A 439 0.05 31.95 4.21
CA LYS A 439 1.12 31.35 3.40
C LYS A 439 0.85 31.42 1.90
N GLU A 440 -0.41 31.38 1.54
CA GLU A 440 -0.88 31.40 0.16
C GLU A 440 -1.93 32.48 0.04
N ILE A 441 -1.48 33.66 -0.34
CA ILE A 441 -2.28 34.89 -0.34
C ILE A 441 -3.55 34.70 -1.17
N TYR A 442 -3.46 33.99 -2.30
CA TYR A 442 -4.60 33.70 -3.17
C TYR A 442 -5.73 32.90 -2.50
N MET A 443 -5.46 32.15 -1.42
CA MET A 443 -6.48 31.43 -0.67
C MET A 443 -7.29 32.36 0.25
N ALA A 444 -6.82 33.56 0.56
CA ALA A 444 -7.45 34.45 1.53
C ALA A 444 -8.91 34.81 1.19
N ILE A 445 -9.29 34.78 -0.10
CA ILE A 445 -10.66 34.99 -0.57
C ILE A 445 -11.67 33.97 0.00
N LEU A 446 -11.22 32.79 0.40
CA LEU A 446 -12.06 31.75 1.00
C LEU A 446 -12.14 31.83 2.53
N ARG A 447 -11.50 32.82 3.18
CA ARG A 447 -11.34 32.83 4.64
C ARG A 447 -12.66 32.74 5.39
N ASP A 448 -13.64 33.58 5.07
CA ASP A 448 -14.90 33.64 5.81
C ASP A 448 -15.69 32.33 5.68
N PHE A 449 -15.70 31.77 4.47
CA PHE A 449 -16.27 30.45 4.19
C PHE A 449 -15.58 29.35 5.01
N MET A 450 -14.24 29.34 5.09
CA MET A 450 -13.51 28.32 5.85
C MET A 450 -13.71 28.46 7.36
N VAL A 451 -13.82 29.70 7.87
CA VAL A 451 -14.14 29.96 9.29
C VAL A 451 -15.52 29.41 9.63
N GLU A 452 -16.51 29.60 8.75
CA GLU A 452 -17.85 29.02 8.90
C GLU A 452 -17.81 27.48 8.97
N LYS A 453 -17.10 26.84 8.04
CA LYS A 453 -17.03 25.37 7.96
C LYS A 453 -16.17 24.73 9.05
N LYS A 454 -15.26 25.47 9.69
CA LYS A 454 -14.37 24.94 10.74
C LYS A 454 -15.15 24.31 11.89
N LYS A 455 -16.23 24.95 12.33
CA LYS A 455 -17.09 24.44 13.41
C LYS A 455 -17.79 23.13 13.02
N GLN A 456 -18.29 23.05 11.78
CA GLN A 456 -18.98 21.87 11.26
C GLN A 456 -18.05 20.65 11.25
N LEU A 457 -16.83 20.81 10.71
CA LEU A 457 -15.86 19.71 10.68
C LEU A 457 -15.42 19.29 12.09
N ALA A 458 -15.25 20.24 13.01
CA ALA A 458 -14.87 19.92 14.40
C ALA A 458 -15.93 19.05 15.11
N ILE A 459 -17.22 19.32 14.89
CA ILE A 459 -18.32 18.51 15.44
C ILE A 459 -18.27 17.09 14.86
N PHE A 460 -18.14 16.96 13.54
CA PHE A 460 -18.01 15.66 12.89
C PHE A 460 -16.83 14.82 13.44
N LEU A 461 -15.66 15.45 13.64
CA LEU A 461 -14.48 14.77 14.19
C LEU A 461 -14.61 14.42 15.68
N GLU A 462 -15.51 15.07 16.39
CA GLU A 462 -15.89 14.66 17.74
C GLU A 462 -16.83 13.44 17.70
N ASP A 463 -17.88 13.50 16.87
CA ASP A 463 -18.90 12.46 16.74
C ASP A 463 -18.30 11.13 16.23
N ILE A 464 -17.30 11.19 15.36
CA ILE A 464 -16.66 9.96 14.83
C ILE A 464 -15.96 9.16 15.92
N CYS A 465 -15.56 9.81 17.02
CA CYS A 465 -14.93 9.19 18.18
C CYS A 465 -15.93 8.50 19.12
N ASP A 466 -17.23 8.73 18.95
CA ASP A 466 -18.26 8.12 19.80
C ASP A 466 -18.58 6.69 19.35
N VAL A 467 -17.79 5.74 19.84
CA VAL A 467 -17.89 4.32 19.50
C VAL A 467 -17.68 3.46 20.75
N ALA A 468 -18.30 2.28 20.78
CA ALA A 468 -18.12 1.32 21.86
C ALA A 468 -16.64 0.92 22.02
N ASP A 469 -16.18 0.79 23.27
CA ASP A 469 -14.84 0.33 23.58
C ASP A 469 -14.58 -1.08 23.04
N LEU A 470 -13.29 -1.42 22.87
CA LEU A 470 -12.90 -2.81 22.76
C LEU A 470 -13.38 -3.55 24.01
N GLU A 471 -13.96 -4.74 23.83
CA GLU A 471 -14.28 -5.66 24.92
C GLU A 471 -13.09 -5.78 25.89
N THR A 472 -13.38 -5.88 27.19
CA THR A 472 -12.36 -5.82 28.25
C THR A 472 -11.31 -6.92 28.14
N ASP A 473 -10.12 -6.72 28.75
CA ASP A 473 -9.04 -7.72 28.75
C ASP A 473 -9.51 -9.11 29.20
N ASP A 474 -10.41 -9.20 30.17
CA ASP A 474 -10.99 -10.48 30.64
C ASP A 474 -11.84 -11.17 29.56
N GLU A 475 -12.56 -10.41 28.74
CA GLU A 475 -13.38 -10.92 27.63
C GLU A 475 -12.49 -11.31 26.44
N LEU A 476 -11.44 -10.53 26.15
CA LEU A 476 -10.44 -10.86 25.15
C LEU A 476 -9.66 -12.12 25.54
N ASP A 477 -9.23 -12.26 26.79
CA ASP A 477 -8.53 -13.44 27.30
C ASP A 477 -9.46 -14.67 27.32
N GLN A 478 -10.72 -14.48 27.71
CA GLN A 478 -11.72 -15.54 27.63
C GLN A 478 -11.96 -15.96 26.17
N PHE A 479 -12.04 -15.00 25.24
CA PHE A 479 -12.21 -15.22 23.82
C PHE A 479 -10.98 -15.91 23.18
N LEU A 480 -9.78 -15.48 23.53
CA LEU A 480 -8.51 -16.10 23.11
C LEU A 480 -8.40 -17.53 23.64
N ALA A 481 -8.76 -17.77 24.91
CA ALA A 481 -8.79 -19.10 25.52
C ALA A 481 -9.85 -20.03 24.91
N LEU A 482 -10.96 -19.46 24.39
CA LEU A 482 -12.02 -20.17 23.68
C LEU A 482 -11.64 -20.52 22.24
N SER A 483 -10.88 -19.64 21.57
CA SER A 483 -10.48 -19.73 20.16
C SER A 483 -9.34 -20.74 19.95
N SER A 484 -9.63 -22.01 20.23
CA SER A 484 -8.69 -23.13 20.16
C SER A 484 -8.61 -23.75 18.76
N GLU A 485 -8.77 -22.94 17.72
CA GLU A 485 -8.25 -23.30 16.41
C GLU A 485 -6.76 -23.01 16.43
N ASN A 486 -5.96 -24.05 16.18
CA ASN A 486 -4.56 -23.95 15.85
C ASN A 486 -4.40 -22.91 14.72
N VAL A 487 -4.12 -21.66 15.08
CA VAL A 487 -3.96 -20.56 14.13
C VAL A 487 -2.84 -20.96 13.21
N THR A 488 -3.11 -21.03 11.91
CA THR A 488 -2.10 -21.38 10.91
C THR A 488 -1.91 -20.19 10.02
N ILE A 489 -0.68 -19.69 9.99
CA ILE A 489 -0.29 -18.55 9.15
C ILE A 489 0.50 -19.05 7.95
N SER A 490 0.39 -18.31 6.85
CA SER A 490 1.15 -18.54 5.62
C SER A 490 2.28 -17.52 5.55
N VAL A 491 3.52 -17.97 5.79
CA VAL A 491 4.68 -17.11 6.01
C VAL A 491 5.89 -17.63 5.24
N THR A 492 6.60 -16.77 4.53
CA THR A 492 7.83 -17.13 3.81
C THR A 492 9.01 -17.31 4.76
N LEU A 493 10.04 -18.06 4.34
CA LEU A 493 11.24 -18.24 5.16
C LEU A 493 11.93 -16.91 5.49
N ASN A 494 12.00 -15.99 4.53
CA ASN A 494 12.57 -14.66 4.75
C ASN A 494 11.78 -13.82 5.76
N GLU A 495 10.44 -13.92 5.77
CA GLU A 495 9.61 -13.28 6.79
C GLU A 495 9.86 -13.89 8.18
N LEU A 496 10.00 -15.22 8.29
CA LEU A 496 10.37 -15.89 9.55
C LEU A 496 11.72 -15.41 10.07
N PHE A 497 12.73 -15.43 9.20
CA PHE A 497 14.10 -15.05 9.54
C PHE A 497 14.20 -13.58 9.89
N PHE A 498 13.47 -12.72 9.17
CA PHE A 498 13.43 -11.29 9.45
C PHE A 498 12.83 -11.00 10.82
N ILE A 499 11.70 -11.62 11.20
CA ILE A 499 11.12 -11.44 12.54
C ILE A 499 12.08 -11.95 13.62
N HIS A 500 12.71 -13.11 13.42
CA HIS A 500 13.71 -13.61 14.35
C HIS A 500 14.88 -12.63 14.52
N GLU A 501 15.50 -12.19 13.42
CA GLU A 501 16.60 -11.22 13.43
C GLU A 501 16.19 -9.90 14.11
N LEU A 502 15.00 -9.39 13.80
CA LEU A 502 14.51 -8.13 14.33
C LEU A 502 14.31 -8.16 15.85
N PHE A 503 13.68 -9.21 16.37
CA PHE A 503 13.44 -9.34 17.81
C PHE A 503 14.69 -9.75 18.58
N ALA A 504 15.62 -10.47 17.96
CA ALA A 504 16.95 -10.68 18.55
C ALA A 504 17.73 -9.37 18.63
N LYS A 505 17.72 -8.55 17.58
CA LYS A 505 18.42 -7.25 17.54
C LYS A 505 17.92 -6.25 18.58
N TYR A 506 16.60 -6.21 18.80
CA TYR A 506 15.98 -5.27 19.73
C TYR A 506 15.55 -5.93 21.06
N SER A 507 16.11 -7.10 21.40
CA SER A 507 15.77 -7.86 22.62
C SER A 507 15.80 -6.99 23.88
N ASP A 508 16.86 -6.20 24.04
CA ASP A 508 17.11 -5.37 25.22
C ASP A 508 16.12 -4.21 25.37
N LYS A 509 15.39 -3.86 24.29
CA LYS A 509 14.37 -2.82 24.31
C LYS A 509 12.96 -3.38 24.53
N VAL A 510 12.74 -4.63 24.15
CA VAL A 510 11.44 -5.27 24.14
C VAL A 510 11.21 -6.09 25.41
N ILE A 511 12.23 -6.79 25.87
CA ILE A 511 12.20 -7.62 27.07
C ILE A 511 12.53 -6.74 28.28
N GLN A 512 11.57 -6.61 29.19
CA GLN A 512 11.72 -5.82 30.42
C GLN A 512 11.83 -6.70 31.69
N ASP A 513 11.41 -7.96 31.60
CA ASP A 513 11.43 -8.93 32.69
C ASP A 513 12.29 -10.14 32.32
N GLU A 514 13.08 -10.62 33.27
CA GLU A 514 13.88 -11.84 33.16
C GLU A 514 13.03 -13.09 32.89
N ASN A 515 11.78 -13.10 33.35
CA ASN A 515 10.82 -14.20 33.12
C ASN A 515 9.97 -14.03 31.86
N ASP A 516 10.31 -13.09 30.97
CA ASP A 516 9.52 -12.85 29.76
C ASP A 516 9.59 -14.05 28.79
N PRO A 517 8.44 -14.57 28.29
CA PRO A 517 8.41 -15.69 27.35
C PRO A 517 9.21 -15.47 26.07
N LEU A 518 9.33 -14.22 25.60
CA LEU A 518 10.10 -13.89 24.40
C LEU A 518 11.59 -14.16 24.59
N LYS A 519 12.12 -13.90 25.80
CA LYS A 519 13.52 -14.22 26.15
C LYS A 519 13.77 -15.72 26.00
N THR A 520 12.92 -16.52 26.63
CA THR A 520 12.99 -17.99 26.56
C THR A 520 12.87 -18.52 25.13
N ALA A 521 12.07 -17.85 24.28
CA ALA A 521 11.91 -18.22 22.88
C ALA A 521 13.20 -17.95 22.09
N LEU A 522 13.77 -16.74 22.20
CA LEU A 522 14.97 -16.32 21.48
C LEU A 522 16.21 -17.11 21.92
N ASP A 523 16.39 -17.35 23.23
CA ASP A 523 17.53 -18.11 23.76
C ASP A 523 17.60 -19.54 23.19
N LYS A 524 16.44 -20.15 22.90
CA LYS A 524 16.38 -21.48 22.29
C LYS A 524 16.69 -21.48 20.79
N MET A 525 16.48 -20.36 20.11
CA MET A 525 16.59 -20.25 18.65
C MET A 525 18.01 -19.93 18.17
N GLY A 526 18.83 -19.27 19.00
CA GLY A 526 20.19 -18.89 18.63
C GLY A 526 20.23 -17.76 17.61
N GLU A 527 21.22 -17.76 16.72
CA GLU A 527 21.34 -16.72 15.68
C GLU A 527 20.33 -16.92 14.53
N ALA A 528 19.81 -15.81 14.01
CA ALA A 528 18.89 -15.82 12.90
C ALA A 528 19.57 -16.26 11.58
N PRO A 529 18.95 -17.15 10.78
CA PRO A 529 19.46 -17.51 9.47
C PRO A 529 19.52 -16.31 8.52
N LYS A 530 20.46 -16.35 7.57
CA LYS A 530 20.57 -15.31 6.52
C LYS A 530 19.36 -15.34 5.59
N GLN A 531 19.00 -14.17 5.07
CA GLN A 531 17.97 -14.02 4.05
C GLN A 531 18.35 -14.81 2.79
N LEU A 532 17.36 -15.49 2.21
CA LEU A 532 17.50 -16.34 1.04
C LEU A 532 17.18 -15.55 -0.23
N ASP A 533 17.81 -15.96 -1.33
CA ASP A 533 17.45 -15.50 -2.67
C ASP A 533 16.01 -15.89 -3.00
N ARG A 534 15.40 -15.17 -3.96
CA ARG A 534 13.97 -15.27 -4.25
C ARG A 534 13.53 -16.68 -4.66
N ASP A 535 14.35 -17.40 -5.41
CA ASP A 535 14.12 -18.79 -5.83
C ASP A 535 14.17 -19.80 -4.67
N GLN A 536 14.80 -19.41 -3.56
CA GLN A 536 14.98 -20.22 -2.36
C GLN A 536 14.12 -19.75 -1.18
N ASN A 537 13.17 -18.84 -1.40
CA ASN A 537 12.28 -18.30 -0.36
C ASN A 537 10.84 -18.84 -0.47
N PRO A 538 10.59 -20.14 -0.19
CA PRO A 538 9.25 -20.72 -0.25
C PRO A 538 8.36 -20.25 0.90
N THR A 539 7.05 -20.42 0.70
CA THR A 539 6.02 -20.17 1.72
C THR A 539 5.88 -21.39 2.63
N VAL A 540 5.70 -21.16 3.93
CA VAL A 540 5.49 -22.18 4.95
C VAL A 540 4.12 -21.98 5.60
N GLN A 541 3.38 -23.08 5.75
CA GLN A 541 2.19 -23.12 6.60
C GLN A 541 2.62 -23.42 8.03
N LEU A 542 2.60 -22.41 8.89
CA LEU A 542 3.07 -22.50 10.27
C LEU A 542 1.88 -22.47 11.22
N THR A 543 1.63 -23.59 11.88
CA THR A 543 0.64 -23.68 12.96
C THR A 543 1.24 -23.14 14.25
N LEU A 544 0.62 -22.10 14.82
CA LEU A 544 1.04 -21.41 16.04
C LEU A 544 0.61 -22.19 17.27
N ALA A 545 1.56 -22.48 18.17
CA ALA A 545 1.31 -23.23 19.38
C ALA A 545 1.86 -22.52 20.61
N ASN A 546 1.06 -22.50 21.68
CA ASN A 546 1.51 -21.97 22.96
C ASN A 546 2.38 -22.99 23.70
N HIS A 547 3.68 -22.90 23.48
CA HIS A 547 4.69 -23.68 24.20
C HIS A 547 5.03 -23.10 25.59
N TYR A 548 4.48 -21.94 25.95
CA TYR A 548 4.85 -21.15 27.14
C TYR A 548 3.72 -21.04 28.18
N ALA A 549 2.51 -21.52 27.87
CA ALA A 549 1.38 -21.50 28.80
C ALA A 549 1.54 -22.50 29.95
N ASN A 550 1.27 -22.01 31.17
CA ASN A 550 1.23 -22.79 32.40
C ASN A 550 0.12 -23.89 32.30
N PRO A 551 0.31 -25.12 32.81
CA PRO A 551 -0.68 -26.20 32.63
C PRO A 551 -2.09 -25.88 33.15
N LEU A 552 -2.20 -25.04 34.19
CA LEU A 552 -3.47 -24.58 34.76
C LEU A 552 -4.31 -23.72 33.79
N SER A 553 -3.69 -22.92 32.93
CA SER A 553 -4.41 -22.11 31.94
C SER A 553 -4.90 -22.98 30.76
N LYS A 554 -4.11 -23.98 30.36
CA LYS A 554 -4.53 -25.00 29.38
C LYS A 554 -5.75 -25.79 29.87
N GLU A 555 -5.81 -26.14 31.16
CA GLU A 555 -6.97 -26.82 31.73
C GLU A 555 -8.22 -25.95 31.73
N ARG A 556 -8.14 -24.69 32.19
CA ARG A 556 -9.29 -23.77 32.17
C ARG A 556 -9.84 -23.55 30.74
N GLY A 557 -8.96 -23.32 29.77
CA GLY A 557 -9.35 -23.17 28.36
C GLY A 557 -10.03 -24.42 27.80
N ASN A 558 -9.50 -25.61 28.10
CA ASN A 558 -10.09 -26.89 27.67
C ASN A 558 -11.49 -27.11 28.22
N VAL A 559 -11.75 -26.73 29.47
CA VAL A 559 -13.08 -26.89 30.07
C VAL A 559 -14.07 -25.89 29.46
N LEU A 560 -13.64 -24.66 29.20
CA LEU A 560 -14.47 -23.63 28.56
C LEU A 560 -14.80 -23.99 27.09
N LYS A 561 -13.82 -24.49 26.33
CA LYS A 561 -14.03 -25.07 24.98
C LYS A 561 -15.08 -26.18 25.02
N MET A 562 -14.95 -27.09 25.98
CA MET A 562 -15.90 -28.19 26.16
C MET A 562 -17.33 -27.69 26.43
N TYR A 563 -17.48 -26.59 27.17
CA TYR A 563 -18.79 -25.94 27.37
C TYR A 563 -19.37 -25.41 26.06
N GLN A 564 -18.57 -24.70 25.27
CA GLN A 564 -18.98 -24.13 23.98
C GLN A 564 -19.37 -25.21 22.96
N GLU A 565 -18.52 -26.23 22.78
CA GLU A 565 -18.81 -27.39 21.91
C GLU A 565 -20.13 -28.05 22.31
N THR A 566 -20.38 -28.18 23.62
CA THR A 566 -21.62 -28.77 24.14
C THR A 566 -22.81 -27.88 23.80
N LYS A 567 -22.72 -26.56 24.00
CA LYS A 567 -23.76 -25.59 23.65
C LYS A 567 -24.13 -25.65 22.16
N GLU A 568 -23.15 -25.67 21.27
CA GLU A 568 -23.36 -25.69 19.81
C GLU A 568 -23.95 -27.02 19.31
N MET A 569 -23.43 -28.15 19.80
CA MET A 569 -23.96 -29.47 19.45
C MET A 569 -25.41 -29.62 19.96
N LEU A 570 -25.71 -29.10 21.14
CA LEU A 570 -27.08 -29.07 21.66
C LEU A 570 -27.97 -28.22 20.76
N ALA A 571 -27.62 -26.97 20.49
CA ALA A 571 -28.40 -26.09 19.62
C ALA A 571 -28.71 -26.73 18.25
N THR A 572 -27.72 -27.40 17.66
CA THR A 572 -27.88 -28.09 16.37
C THR A 572 -28.88 -29.25 16.45
N ILE A 573 -28.80 -30.07 17.50
CA ILE A 573 -29.72 -31.20 17.70
C ILE A 573 -31.14 -30.68 17.94
N TYR A 574 -31.31 -29.64 18.74
CA TYR A 574 -32.63 -29.06 19.01
C TYR A 574 -33.27 -28.46 17.76
N GLN A 575 -32.50 -27.76 16.92
CA GLN A 575 -33.00 -27.22 15.64
C GLN A 575 -33.38 -28.31 14.63
N GLN A 576 -32.69 -29.46 14.63
CA GLN A 576 -32.95 -30.56 13.68
C GLN A 576 -34.14 -31.45 14.05
N LEU A 577 -34.53 -31.48 15.33
CA LEU A 577 -35.49 -32.45 15.85
C LEU A 577 -36.82 -31.84 16.28
N LEU A 578 -36.90 -30.52 16.36
CA LEU A 578 -38.09 -29.80 16.80
C LEU A 578 -38.39 -28.69 15.79
N ASP A 579 -39.19 -29.04 14.77
CA ASP A 579 -39.79 -28.07 13.86
C ASP A 579 -40.61 -27.05 14.68
N GLY A 580 -40.13 -25.81 14.76
CA GLY A 580 -40.93 -24.67 15.21
C GLY A 580 -41.19 -24.52 16.72
N LEU A 581 -40.22 -24.85 17.59
CA LEU A 581 -40.36 -24.46 19.00
C LEU A 581 -40.42 -22.93 19.17
N LYS A 582 -41.46 -22.46 19.87
CA LYS A 582 -41.58 -21.06 20.31
C LYS A 582 -40.60 -20.77 21.46
N GLU A 583 -40.19 -19.50 21.58
CA GLU A 583 -39.13 -18.98 22.47
C GLU A 583 -39.26 -19.39 23.96
N GLU A 584 -40.45 -19.81 24.42
CA GLU A 584 -40.79 -19.97 25.83
C GLU A 584 -40.75 -21.43 26.36
N GLU A 585 -40.55 -22.43 25.49
CA GLU A 585 -40.76 -23.86 25.85
C GLU A 585 -39.47 -24.65 26.21
N VAL A 586 -38.32 -23.99 26.37
CA VAL A 586 -37.03 -24.67 26.66
C VAL A 586 -36.90 -25.02 28.16
N ASP A 587 -37.70 -25.97 28.65
CA ASP A 587 -37.62 -26.49 30.02
C ASP A 587 -36.57 -27.64 30.17
N ALA A 588 -35.83 -27.66 31.28
CA ALA A 588 -34.74 -28.62 31.51
C ALA A 588 -35.19 -30.05 31.84
N LYS A 589 -36.40 -30.23 32.37
CA LYS A 589 -36.98 -31.57 32.54
C LYS A 589 -37.18 -32.26 31.18
N ILE A 590 -37.43 -31.47 30.14
CA ILE A 590 -37.56 -31.91 28.75
C ILE A 590 -36.18 -32.20 28.15
N PHE A 591 -35.16 -31.39 28.49
CA PHE A 591 -33.82 -31.46 27.88
C PHE A 591 -33.07 -32.80 28.11
N VAL A 592 -33.00 -33.28 29.35
CA VAL A 592 -32.26 -34.52 29.69
C VAL A 592 -33.05 -35.79 29.33
N LYS A 593 -34.38 -35.79 29.53
CA LYS A 593 -35.25 -36.89 29.09
C LYS A 593 -35.24 -37.02 27.57
N ASN A 594 -35.26 -35.91 26.84
CA ASN A 594 -35.20 -35.92 25.39
C ASN A 594 -33.83 -36.38 24.88
N LEU A 595 -32.70 -35.99 25.46
CA LEU A 595 -31.39 -36.51 25.01
C LEU A 595 -31.28 -38.04 25.09
N GLN A 596 -31.84 -38.66 26.13
CA GLN A 596 -31.87 -40.12 26.26
C GLN A 596 -32.86 -40.76 25.28
N LYS A 597 -34.02 -40.13 25.05
CA LYS A 597 -35.03 -40.54 24.06
C LYS A 597 -34.49 -40.43 22.62
N LEU A 598 -33.91 -39.28 22.28
CA LEU A 598 -33.22 -38.98 21.02
C LEU A 598 -32.05 -39.92 20.76
N ARG A 599 -31.32 -40.34 21.80
CA ARG A 599 -30.27 -41.36 21.66
C ARG A 599 -30.85 -42.72 21.25
N ASN A 600 -32.02 -43.07 21.77
CA ASN A 600 -32.69 -44.32 21.44
C ASN A 600 -33.31 -44.26 20.03
N GLU A 601 -33.90 -43.13 19.66
CA GLU A 601 -34.43 -42.86 18.31
C GLU A 601 -33.32 -42.82 17.25
N ALA A 602 -32.20 -42.14 17.51
CA ALA A 602 -31.04 -42.11 16.62
C ALA A 602 -30.35 -43.47 16.46
N LYS A 603 -30.44 -44.35 17.49
CA LYS A 603 -30.01 -45.75 17.38
C LYS A 603 -30.96 -46.55 16.49
N ALA A 604 -32.27 -46.32 16.61
CA ALA A 604 -33.30 -47.00 15.81
C ALA A 604 -33.26 -46.56 14.33
N SER A 605 -33.02 -45.29 14.05
CA SER A 605 -32.94 -44.72 12.70
C SER A 605 -31.60 -44.96 11.97
N LYS A 606 -30.63 -45.63 12.60
CA LYS A 606 -29.26 -45.85 12.10
C LYS A 606 -28.47 -44.57 11.75
N ASP A 607 -28.88 -43.39 12.24
CA ASP A 607 -28.10 -42.15 12.05
C ASP A 607 -26.84 -42.17 12.93
N ARG A 608 -25.73 -42.62 12.32
CA ARG A 608 -24.42 -42.71 12.95
C ARG A 608 -23.86 -41.34 13.36
N LYS A 609 -24.18 -40.26 12.64
CA LYS A 609 -23.65 -38.91 12.94
C LYS A 609 -24.35 -38.31 14.15
N ALA A 610 -25.68 -38.36 14.21
CA ALA A 610 -26.45 -37.88 15.35
C ALA A 610 -26.10 -38.64 16.64
N ASN A 611 -25.98 -39.97 16.58
CA ASN A 611 -25.64 -40.79 17.75
C ASN A 611 -24.23 -40.48 18.30
N ARG A 612 -23.24 -40.19 17.44
CA ARG A 612 -21.91 -39.75 17.89
C ARG A 612 -21.96 -38.39 18.60
N LYS A 613 -22.69 -37.42 18.04
CA LYS A 613 -22.88 -36.09 18.65
C LYS A 613 -23.55 -36.19 20.02
N ILE A 614 -24.66 -36.95 20.14
CA ILE A 614 -25.36 -37.15 21.42
C ILE A 614 -24.45 -37.79 22.47
N LYS A 615 -23.66 -38.80 22.10
CA LYS A 615 -22.67 -39.41 23.02
C LYS A 615 -21.64 -38.38 23.51
N ARG A 616 -21.14 -37.52 22.61
CA ARG A 616 -20.15 -36.48 22.94
C ARG A 616 -20.74 -35.44 23.89
N ILE A 617 -21.96 -34.96 23.63
CA ILE A 617 -22.70 -34.05 24.54
C ILE A 617 -22.82 -34.67 25.93
N MET A 618 -23.28 -35.92 26.03
CA MET A 618 -23.44 -36.59 27.32
C MET A 618 -22.11 -36.74 28.07
N PHE A 619 -21.01 -37.00 27.36
CA PHE A 619 -19.67 -37.06 27.94
C PHE A 619 -19.22 -35.69 28.46
N ASN A 620 -19.35 -34.64 27.63
CA ASN A 620 -18.95 -33.28 28.01
C ASN A 620 -19.76 -32.77 29.21
N MET A 621 -21.09 -32.99 29.24
CA MET A 621 -21.94 -32.59 30.36
C MET A 621 -21.52 -33.26 31.68
N LYS A 622 -21.08 -34.53 31.66
CA LYS A 622 -20.56 -35.20 32.86
C LYS A 622 -19.29 -34.51 33.38
N LYS A 623 -18.38 -34.12 32.50
CA LYS A 623 -17.14 -33.43 32.88
C LYS A 623 -17.43 -32.02 33.38
N LEU A 624 -18.30 -31.26 32.70
CA LEU A 624 -18.72 -29.91 33.10
C LEU A 624 -19.45 -29.88 34.46
N LEU A 625 -20.18 -30.94 34.80
CA LEU A 625 -20.76 -31.13 36.13
C LEU A 625 -19.68 -31.33 37.21
N LYS A 626 -18.64 -32.11 36.91
CA LYS A 626 -17.52 -32.36 37.82
C LYS A 626 -16.74 -31.07 38.11
N GLU A 627 -16.53 -30.25 37.08
CA GLU A 627 -15.85 -28.95 37.16
C GLU A 627 -16.75 -27.81 37.69
N LYS A 628 -17.99 -28.11 38.12
CA LYS A 628 -18.97 -27.14 38.66
C LYS A 628 -19.35 -25.98 37.71
N ILE A 629 -19.09 -26.09 36.41
CA ILE A 629 -19.50 -25.07 35.41
C ILE A 629 -21.00 -25.12 35.17
N ILE A 630 -21.59 -26.31 35.19
CA ILE A 630 -23.02 -26.53 35.09
C ILE A 630 -23.53 -27.21 36.36
N SER A 631 -24.76 -26.90 36.76
CA SER A 631 -25.37 -27.45 37.97
C SER A 631 -26.61 -28.27 37.64
N LYS A 632 -26.69 -29.48 38.23
CA LYS A 632 -27.90 -30.30 38.16
C LYS A 632 -29.01 -29.74 39.05
N ASN A 633 -28.65 -29.06 40.15
CA ASN A 633 -29.59 -28.56 41.16
C ASN A 633 -30.47 -27.42 40.64
N ASN A 634 -29.96 -26.60 39.71
CA ASN A 634 -30.74 -25.55 39.05
C ASN A 634 -31.26 -25.99 37.67
N ASN A 635 -31.30 -27.31 37.42
CA ASN A 635 -31.69 -27.88 36.14
C ASN A 635 -30.92 -27.24 34.97
N PHE A 636 -29.59 -27.10 35.07
CA PHE A 636 -28.72 -26.57 34.02
C PHE A 636 -29.13 -25.17 33.50
N LYS A 637 -29.68 -24.28 34.35
CA LYS A 637 -30.23 -22.97 33.95
C LYS A 637 -29.32 -22.15 33.03
N LYS A 638 -28.01 -22.07 33.35
CA LYS A 638 -27.01 -21.34 32.57
C LYS A 638 -26.88 -21.90 31.14
N LEU A 639 -26.63 -23.21 31.01
CA LEU A 639 -26.50 -23.88 29.71
C LEU A 639 -27.78 -23.75 28.87
N ARG A 640 -28.96 -23.80 29.49
CA ARG A 640 -30.24 -23.58 28.77
C ARG A 640 -30.37 -22.17 28.20
N SER A 641 -30.15 -21.17 29.05
CA SER A 641 -30.21 -19.76 28.63
C SER A 641 -29.23 -19.50 27.49
N ASP A 642 -28.02 -20.05 27.60
CA ASP A 642 -26.98 -19.85 26.59
C ASP A 642 -27.30 -20.58 25.27
N VAL A 643 -27.88 -21.80 25.32
CA VAL A 643 -28.32 -22.53 24.12
C VAL A 643 -29.48 -21.80 23.43
N ALA A 644 -30.47 -21.32 24.20
CA ALA A 644 -31.60 -20.57 23.65
C ALA A 644 -31.15 -19.24 23.01
N ASN A 645 -30.30 -18.48 23.71
CA ASN A 645 -29.70 -17.26 23.18
C ASN A 645 -28.85 -17.54 21.94
N TYR A 646 -28.10 -18.65 21.91
CA TYR A 646 -27.31 -19.05 20.75
C TYR A 646 -28.18 -19.38 19.54
N ILE A 647 -29.31 -20.09 19.73
CA ILE A 647 -30.28 -20.37 18.65
C ILE A 647 -30.86 -19.06 18.09
N LYS A 648 -31.24 -18.12 18.97
CA LYS A 648 -31.78 -16.80 18.60
C LYS A 648 -30.76 -15.96 17.83
N GLN A 649 -29.54 -15.87 18.34
CA GLN A 649 -28.44 -15.16 17.68
C GLN A 649 -28.07 -15.79 16.34
N ARG A 650 -28.13 -17.12 16.22
CA ARG A 650 -27.79 -17.84 14.98
C ARG A 650 -28.69 -17.45 13.81
N GLN A 651 -29.99 -17.24 14.02
CA GLN A 651 -30.91 -16.81 12.97
C GLN A 651 -30.61 -15.38 12.50
N ILE A 652 -30.40 -14.44 13.44
CA ILE A 652 -30.00 -13.05 13.13
C ILE A 652 -28.66 -13.04 12.40
N ASN A 653 -27.71 -13.86 12.85
CA ASN A 653 -26.40 -14.00 12.23
C ASN A 653 -26.47 -14.63 10.84
N HIS A 654 -27.43 -15.53 10.57
CA HIS A 654 -27.61 -16.08 9.23
C HIS A 654 -27.94 -14.97 8.22
N GLN A 655 -28.91 -14.10 8.53
CA GLN A 655 -29.24 -12.99 7.64
C GLN A 655 -28.04 -12.04 7.44
N ARG A 656 -27.27 -11.80 8.51
CA ARG A 656 -26.02 -11.03 8.43
C ARG A 656 -24.98 -11.69 7.53
N ILE A 657 -24.77 -13.00 7.64
CA ILE A 657 -23.83 -13.77 6.80
C ILE A 657 -24.20 -13.66 5.32
N VAL A 658 -25.49 -13.79 4.98
CA VAL A 658 -25.96 -13.66 3.60
C VAL A 658 -25.70 -12.25 3.06
N ASN A 659 -26.04 -11.23 3.84
CA ASN A 659 -25.80 -9.83 3.47
C ASN A 659 -24.29 -9.52 3.32
N GLU A 660 -23.48 -10.00 4.27
CA GLU A 660 -22.02 -9.84 4.26
C GLU A 660 -21.39 -10.56 3.06
N SER A 661 -21.84 -11.78 2.74
CA SER A 661 -21.36 -12.55 1.58
C SER A 661 -21.60 -11.80 0.28
N SER A 662 -22.79 -11.22 0.11
CA SER A 662 -23.12 -10.39 -1.07
C SER A 662 -22.18 -9.18 -1.20
N LEU A 663 -21.91 -8.48 -0.09
CA LEU A 663 -20.99 -7.36 -0.07
C LEU A 663 -19.54 -7.78 -0.38
N LEU A 664 -19.07 -8.88 0.19
CA LEU A 664 -17.71 -9.37 -0.01
C LEU A 664 -17.48 -9.91 -1.43
N MET A 665 -18.50 -10.38 -2.13
CA MET A 665 -18.36 -10.71 -3.56
C MET A 665 -18.00 -9.47 -4.38
N SER A 666 -18.67 -8.34 -4.14
CA SER A 666 -18.32 -7.07 -4.78
C SER A 666 -16.91 -6.58 -4.41
N VAL A 667 -16.47 -6.81 -3.17
CA VAL A 667 -15.07 -6.54 -2.77
C VAL A 667 -14.11 -7.40 -3.57
N LYS A 668 -14.37 -8.70 -3.66
CA LYS A 668 -13.50 -9.64 -4.39
C LYS A 668 -13.34 -9.20 -5.84
N GLU A 669 -14.43 -8.84 -6.51
CA GLU A 669 -14.40 -8.28 -7.86
C GLU A 669 -13.56 -6.99 -7.97
N SER A 670 -13.65 -6.10 -6.97
CA SER A 670 -12.84 -4.87 -6.96
C SER A 670 -11.35 -5.16 -6.74
N VAL A 671 -11.03 -6.12 -5.87
CA VAL A 671 -9.65 -6.55 -5.60
C VAL A 671 -9.06 -7.26 -6.82
N ASP A 672 -9.86 -8.05 -7.53
CA ASP A 672 -9.44 -8.72 -8.78
C ASP A 672 -9.24 -7.71 -9.92
N ARG A 673 -10.15 -6.73 -10.07
CA ARG A 673 -9.95 -5.63 -11.03
C ARG A 673 -8.68 -4.83 -10.75
N HIS A 674 -8.34 -4.62 -9.48
CA HIS A 674 -7.09 -3.97 -9.11
C HIS A 674 -5.87 -4.83 -9.49
N PHE A 675 -5.93 -6.14 -9.27
CA PHE A 675 -4.88 -7.04 -9.72
C PHE A 675 -4.65 -6.93 -11.23
N ASP A 676 -5.71 -6.94 -12.03
CA ASP A 676 -5.63 -6.79 -13.49
C ASP A 676 -5.06 -5.42 -13.89
N TYR A 677 -5.43 -4.36 -13.18
CA TYR A 677 -4.86 -3.03 -13.39
C TYR A 677 -3.35 -2.99 -13.13
N LEU A 678 -2.90 -3.55 -12.00
CA LEU A 678 -1.49 -3.62 -11.64
C LEU A 678 -0.70 -4.46 -12.65
N LYS A 679 -1.30 -5.56 -13.13
CA LYS A 679 -0.74 -6.40 -14.17
C LYS A 679 -0.56 -5.64 -15.49
N ASN A 680 -1.59 -4.88 -15.90
CA ASN A 680 -1.52 -4.03 -17.08
C ASN A 680 -0.45 -2.94 -16.92
N GLN A 681 -0.33 -2.32 -15.75
CA GLN A 681 0.73 -1.36 -15.44
C GLN A 681 2.13 -1.98 -15.58
N LEU A 682 2.36 -3.17 -15.02
CA LEU A 682 3.62 -3.90 -15.22
C LEU A 682 3.89 -4.18 -16.70
N GLY A 683 2.86 -4.56 -17.46
CA GLY A 683 2.93 -4.73 -18.91
C GLY A 683 3.41 -3.47 -19.62
N ILE A 684 2.83 -2.31 -19.29
CA ILE A 684 3.24 -1.01 -19.84
C ILE A 684 4.69 -0.68 -19.47
N TYR A 685 5.13 -0.93 -18.23
CA TYR A 685 6.52 -0.71 -17.86
C TYR A 685 7.49 -1.66 -18.59
N ARG A 686 7.10 -2.92 -18.80
CA ARG A 686 7.88 -3.86 -19.63
C ARG A 686 8.01 -3.33 -21.05
N GLU A 687 6.91 -2.92 -21.66
CA GLU A 687 6.93 -2.33 -23.01
C GLU A 687 7.76 -1.06 -23.07
N TYR A 688 7.66 -0.16 -22.07
CA TYR A 688 8.48 1.04 -21.97
C TYR A 688 9.96 0.68 -21.91
N LEU A 689 10.37 -0.19 -20.98
CA LEU A 689 11.77 -0.59 -20.83
C LEU A 689 12.28 -1.30 -22.08
N ASP A 690 11.48 -2.15 -22.71
CA ASP A 690 11.83 -2.80 -23.97
C ASP A 690 11.92 -1.82 -25.13
N ASN A 691 11.07 -0.80 -25.17
CA ASN A 691 11.17 0.27 -26.15
C ASN A 691 12.38 1.16 -25.91
N VAL A 692 12.76 1.47 -24.66
CA VAL A 692 13.99 2.20 -24.35
C VAL A 692 15.21 1.33 -24.69
N ARG A 693 15.18 0.02 -24.42
CA ARG A 693 16.21 -0.94 -24.86
C ARG A 693 16.32 -0.96 -26.38
N LYS A 694 15.19 -1.09 -27.08
CA LYS A 694 15.13 -1.08 -28.55
C LYS A 694 15.56 0.26 -29.12
N GLN A 695 15.21 1.40 -28.53
CA GLN A 695 15.65 2.73 -28.98
C GLN A 695 17.14 2.98 -28.70
N ALA A 696 17.67 2.46 -27.59
CA ALA A 696 19.12 2.43 -27.36
C ALA A 696 19.82 1.56 -28.43
N PHE A 697 19.23 0.41 -28.78
CA PHE A 697 19.69 -0.44 -29.88
C PHE A 697 19.47 0.16 -31.29
N GLU A 698 18.40 0.92 -31.52
CA GLU A 698 18.02 1.51 -32.80
C GLU A 698 18.70 2.85 -33.05
N LYS A 699 19.01 3.65 -32.02
CA LYS A 699 19.95 4.79 -32.17
C LYS A 699 21.35 4.28 -32.57
N ASN A 700 21.71 3.08 -32.13
CA ASN A 700 22.90 2.37 -32.61
C ASN A 700 22.74 1.78 -34.03
N GLN A 701 21.51 1.61 -34.57
CA GLN A 701 21.26 1.16 -35.95
C GLN A 701 20.92 2.28 -36.95
N LYS A 702 20.34 3.41 -36.53
CA LYS A 702 19.97 4.55 -37.40
C LYS A 702 21.17 5.46 -37.73
N THR A 703 22.30 5.30 -37.04
CA THR A 703 23.62 5.72 -37.52
C THR A 703 24.29 4.69 -38.46
N PHE A 704 23.57 3.63 -38.83
CA PHE A 704 24.08 2.45 -39.56
C PHE A 704 23.15 1.96 -40.70
N LYS A 705 22.25 2.81 -41.21
CA LYS A 705 21.64 2.58 -42.54
C LYS A 705 22.04 3.69 -43.51
N GLY A 706 23.34 3.70 -43.75
CA GLY A 706 24.01 4.46 -44.79
C GLY A 706 25.48 4.04 -44.78
N SER A 707 25.88 3.27 -45.78
CA SER A 707 27.23 2.77 -46.05
C SER A 707 27.74 1.58 -45.20
N GLN A 708 27.87 0.44 -45.89
CA GLN A 708 29.02 -0.48 -45.94
C GLN A 708 29.78 -0.77 -44.63
N GLN A 709 29.87 -2.06 -44.27
CA GLN A 709 30.89 -2.68 -43.41
C GLN A 709 31.83 -1.67 -42.70
N ARG A 710 31.48 -1.21 -41.49
CA ARG A 710 32.40 -0.37 -40.73
C ARG A 710 33.64 -1.18 -40.38
N LYS A 711 34.74 -0.86 -41.07
CA LYS A 711 36.11 -1.18 -40.64
C LYS A 711 36.25 -0.77 -39.18
N LYS A 712 36.89 -1.60 -38.34
CA LYS A 712 37.33 -1.25 -36.98
C LYS A 712 37.95 0.16 -37.03
N LYS A 713 37.29 1.15 -36.41
CA LYS A 713 37.88 2.48 -36.29
C LYS A 713 38.95 2.38 -35.21
N VAL A 714 40.22 2.40 -35.64
CA VAL A 714 41.38 2.32 -34.76
C VAL A 714 42.05 3.69 -34.78
N MET A 715 42.06 4.39 -33.65
CA MET A 715 42.85 5.61 -33.51
C MET A 715 44.16 5.26 -32.83
N LYS A 716 45.26 5.80 -33.36
CA LYS A 716 46.59 5.70 -32.76
C LYS A 716 46.95 7.05 -32.18
N PHE A 717 47.43 7.05 -30.94
CA PHE A 717 47.93 8.22 -30.27
C PHE A 717 49.35 7.94 -29.79
N SER A 718 50.29 8.84 -30.06
CA SER A 718 51.61 8.77 -29.43
C SER A 718 51.49 9.02 -27.92
N HIS A 719 52.49 8.57 -27.16
CA HIS A 719 52.54 8.79 -25.71
C HIS A 719 52.40 10.28 -25.35
N ASN A 720 53.18 11.15 -26.02
CA ASN A 720 53.15 12.60 -25.81
C ASN A 720 51.80 13.25 -26.18
N GLU A 721 51.06 12.71 -27.16
CA GLU A 721 49.76 13.26 -27.55
C GLU A 721 48.69 13.02 -26.49
N LEU A 722 48.62 11.81 -25.90
CA LEU A 722 47.65 11.54 -24.82
C LEU A 722 48.00 12.29 -23.54
N GLU A 723 49.28 12.48 -23.25
CA GLU A 723 49.75 13.30 -22.12
C GLU A 723 49.36 14.77 -22.34
N LYS A 724 49.56 15.32 -23.55
CA LYS A 724 49.20 16.70 -23.89
C LYS A 724 47.69 16.96 -23.88
N ILE A 725 46.87 15.99 -24.27
CA ILE A 725 45.40 16.09 -24.22
C ILE A 725 44.88 15.88 -22.78
N GLY A 726 45.74 15.47 -21.84
CA GLY A 726 45.39 15.25 -20.44
C GLY A 726 44.67 13.93 -20.17
N VAL A 727 44.61 13.02 -21.15
CA VAL A 727 43.99 11.69 -21.00
C VAL A 727 44.93 10.74 -20.28
N LEU A 728 46.24 10.82 -20.55
CA LEU A 728 47.26 10.06 -19.84
C LEU A 728 47.83 10.93 -18.72
N SER A 729 47.54 10.54 -17.47
CA SER A 729 47.94 11.30 -16.27
C SER A 729 49.25 10.80 -15.68
N ASP A 730 49.44 9.47 -15.66
CA ASP A 730 50.68 8.85 -15.22
C ASP A 730 51.01 7.60 -16.06
N SER A 731 52.29 7.26 -16.16
CA SER A 731 52.78 6.16 -17.00
C SER A 731 54.12 5.61 -16.53
N GLU A 732 54.16 4.30 -16.31
CA GLU A 732 55.37 3.55 -15.95
C GLU A 732 56.38 3.41 -17.10
N VAL A 733 56.10 3.97 -18.28
CA VAL A 733 56.98 3.93 -19.45
C VAL A 733 58.20 4.86 -19.24
N PRO A 734 59.44 4.34 -19.25
CA PRO A 734 60.66 5.14 -19.06
C PRO A 734 60.77 6.28 -20.09
N LYS A 735 61.19 7.47 -19.64
CA LYS A 735 61.20 8.70 -20.46
C LYS A 735 61.95 8.54 -21.79
N GLU A 736 63.07 7.82 -21.79
CA GLU A 736 63.87 7.53 -22.99
C GLU A 736 63.14 6.71 -24.06
N ARG A 737 62.10 5.96 -23.67
CA ARG A 737 61.38 5.01 -24.52
C ARG A 737 60.00 5.52 -24.98
N ARG A 738 59.50 6.64 -24.42
CA ARG A 738 58.17 7.21 -24.73
C ARG A 738 58.00 7.59 -26.20
N THR A 739 59.07 8.04 -26.87
CA THR A 739 59.07 8.37 -28.31
C THR A 739 58.82 7.17 -29.23
N PHE A 740 59.06 5.96 -28.72
CA PHE A 740 58.85 4.69 -29.41
C PHE A 740 57.55 3.98 -28.99
N VAL A 741 56.77 4.56 -28.08
CA VAL A 741 55.50 4.01 -27.58
C VAL A 741 54.31 4.76 -28.18
N TYR A 742 53.26 4.01 -28.51
CA TYR A 742 51.98 4.57 -28.93
C TYR A 742 50.83 3.70 -28.43
N PHE A 743 49.67 4.32 -28.24
CA PHE A 743 48.45 3.69 -27.78
C PHE A 743 47.47 3.53 -28.93
N LYS A 744 46.79 2.39 -29.00
CA LYS A 744 45.66 2.19 -29.92
C LYS A 744 44.39 2.09 -29.11
N ILE A 745 43.38 2.85 -29.53
CA ILE A 745 42.01 2.71 -29.02
C ILE A 745 41.16 2.27 -30.20
N SER A 746 40.43 1.17 -30.03
CA SER A 746 39.59 0.61 -31.08
C SER A 746 38.23 0.16 -30.55
N THR A 747 37.21 0.29 -31.40
CA THR A 747 35.86 -0.21 -31.10
C THR A 747 35.84 -1.73 -31.15
N THR A 748 35.22 -2.37 -30.15
CA THR A 748 34.95 -3.82 -30.17
C THR A 748 33.61 -4.11 -30.87
N SER A 749 33.27 -5.40 -31.03
CA SER A 749 31.96 -5.82 -31.57
C SER A 749 30.80 -5.53 -30.62
N SER A 750 31.08 -5.24 -29.35
CA SER A 750 30.10 -4.93 -28.32
C SER A 750 30.06 -3.42 -28.08
N PRO A 751 28.89 -2.75 -28.24
CA PRO A 751 28.75 -1.32 -27.97
C PRO A 751 29.12 -0.99 -26.52
N GLY A 752 29.87 0.11 -26.30
CA GLY A 752 30.28 0.54 -24.95
C GLY A 752 31.58 -0.08 -24.41
N ILE A 753 32.23 -0.97 -25.19
CA ILE A 753 33.53 -1.56 -24.83
C ILE A 753 34.59 -1.15 -25.86
N PHE A 754 35.67 -0.54 -25.39
CA PHE A 754 36.81 -0.11 -26.20
C PHE A 754 38.05 -0.93 -25.88
N ASN A 755 38.72 -1.44 -26.90
CA ASN A 755 39.99 -2.12 -26.71
C ASN A 755 41.12 -1.06 -26.69
N PHE A 756 41.86 -1.04 -25.59
CA PHE A 756 42.98 -0.15 -25.33
C PHE A 756 44.29 -0.95 -25.35
N GLU A 757 45.16 -0.65 -26.31
CA GLU A 757 46.42 -1.37 -26.51
C GLU A 757 47.62 -0.43 -26.38
N LEU A 758 48.60 -0.81 -25.55
CA LEU A 758 49.92 -0.19 -25.49
C LEU A 758 50.85 -0.88 -26.49
N CYS A 759 51.46 -0.15 -27.43
CA CYS A 759 52.31 -0.71 -28.48
C CYS A 759 53.72 -0.07 -28.50
N TYR A 760 54.72 -0.85 -28.91
CA TYR A 760 56.10 -0.36 -29.13
C TYR A 760 56.44 -0.41 -30.63
N LYS A 761 57.07 0.65 -31.15
CA LYS A 761 57.56 0.69 -32.54
C LYS A 761 58.58 -0.44 -32.73
N ASN A 762 58.31 -1.34 -33.67
CA ASN A 762 59.10 -2.55 -34.01
C ASN A 762 58.77 -3.85 -33.26
N LYS A 763 57.68 -3.92 -32.48
CA LYS A 763 57.11 -5.20 -32.02
C LYS A 763 55.77 -5.49 -32.70
N PRO A 764 55.53 -6.73 -33.16
CA PRO A 764 54.29 -7.08 -33.86
C PRO A 764 53.08 -7.16 -32.92
N ASN A 765 53.29 -7.52 -31.65
CA ASN A 765 52.24 -7.66 -30.65
C ASN A 765 52.22 -6.47 -29.68
N PRO A 766 51.03 -6.03 -29.21
CA PRO A 766 50.92 -5.02 -28.16
C PRO A 766 51.57 -5.50 -26.87
N LEU A 767 52.18 -4.58 -26.12
CA LEU A 767 52.77 -4.81 -24.81
C LEU A 767 51.71 -5.03 -23.73
N TYR A 768 50.56 -4.37 -23.87
CA TYR A 768 49.43 -4.47 -22.96
C TYR A 768 48.13 -4.26 -23.72
N VAL A 769 47.09 -5.01 -23.36
CA VAL A 769 45.76 -4.98 -23.97
C VAL A 769 44.74 -5.06 -22.85
N THR A 770 43.83 -4.09 -22.78
CA THR A 770 42.72 -4.12 -21.83
C THR A 770 41.45 -3.59 -22.46
N ASN A 771 40.30 -4.01 -21.92
CA ASN A 771 39.01 -3.54 -22.35
C ASN A 771 38.53 -2.43 -21.41
N LEU A 772 38.33 -1.24 -21.98
CA LEU A 772 37.74 -0.10 -21.31
C LEU A 772 36.22 -0.18 -21.46
N HIS A 773 35.55 -0.49 -20.35
CA HIS A 773 34.09 -0.49 -20.25
C HIS A 773 33.60 0.92 -19.93
N MET A 774 32.69 1.46 -20.75
CA MET A 774 32.11 2.77 -20.50
C MET A 774 31.35 2.85 -19.17
N GLU A 775 30.76 1.73 -18.73
CA GLU A 775 30.07 1.64 -17.44
C GLU A 775 31.02 1.93 -16.28
N THR A 776 32.19 1.26 -16.24
CA THR A 776 33.22 1.47 -15.21
C THR A 776 33.79 2.89 -15.24
N ILE A 777 33.97 3.49 -16.42
CA ILE A 777 34.50 4.86 -16.54
C ILE A 777 33.46 5.89 -16.04
N LEU A 778 32.17 5.67 -16.31
CA LEU A 778 31.10 6.55 -15.83
C LEU A 778 30.82 6.37 -14.33
N GLU A 779 30.97 5.15 -13.81
CA GLU A 779 30.90 4.87 -12.38
C GLU A 779 32.03 5.56 -11.61
N ALA A 780 33.27 5.48 -12.12
CA ALA A 780 34.40 6.23 -11.56
C ALA A 780 34.13 7.75 -11.57
N GLN A 781 33.55 8.29 -12.66
CA GLN A 781 33.16 9.71 -12.73
C GLN A 781 32.10 10.07 -11.66
N HIS A 782 31.11 9.19 -11.46
CA HIS A 782 30.06 9.38 -10.47
C HIS A 782 30.59 9.33 -9.03
N ASN A 783 31.53 8.43 -8.76
CA ASN A 783 32.20 8.30 -7.46
C ASN A 783 33.24 9.40 -7.20
N SER A 784 33.34 10.41 -8.08
CA SER A 784 34.31 11.50 -8.03
C SER A 784 35.77 11.04 -8.09
N GLU A 785 36.02 9.88 -8.69
CA GLU A 785 37.37 9.38 -8.96
C GLU A 785 37.95 10.12 -10.17
N ILE A 786 39.14 10.68 -9.98
CA ILE A 786 39.78 11.53 -11.00
C ILE A 786 40.53 10.67 -12.03
N PHE A 787 41.02 9.49 -11.60
CA PHE A 787 41.89 8.63 -12.37
C PHE A 787 41.36 7.19 -12.41
N LEU A 788 41.42 6.59 -13.59
CA LEU A 788 41.25 5.16 -13.80
C LEU A 788 42.64 4.52 -13.85
N GLU A 789 42.98 3.76 -12.81
CA GLU A 789 44.25 3.04 -12.75
C GLU A 789 44.19 1.76 -13.60
N LEU A 790 45.13 1.64 -14.53
CA LEU A 790 45.39 0.43 -15.31
C LEU A 790 46.82 -0.03 -15.00
N ASP A 791 47.13 -1.29 -15.27
CA ASP A 791 48.37 -1.95 -14.81
C ASP A 791 49.68 -1.23 -15.16
N HIS A 792 49.72 -0.36 -16.17
CA HIS A 792 50.93 0.37 -16.59
C HIS A 792 50.73 1.88 -16.80
N VAL A 793 49.48 2.37 -16.68
CA VAL A 793 49.11 3.75 -16.97
C VAL A 793 47.90 4.18 -16.14
N ALA A 794 47.87 5.43 -15.70
CA ALA A 794 46.69 6.04 -15.09
C ALA A 794 46.03 7.01 -16.09
N LEU A 795 44.74 6.82 -16.35
CA LEU A 795 43.99 7.63 -17.31
C LEU A 795 43.06 8.61 -16.57
N ASN A 796 43.02 9.87 -16.99
CA ASN A 796 42.05 10.83 -16.42
C ASN A 796 40.63 10.50 -16.91
N VAL A 797 39.72 10.24 -15.98
CA VAL A 797 38.35 9.78 -16.27
C VAL A 797 37.59 10.78 -17.14
N ASN A 798 37.62 12.06 -16.80
CA ASN A 798 36.86 13.11 -17.50
C ASN A 798 37.38 13.36 -18.92
N PHE A 799 38.71 13.43 -19.09
CA PHE A 799 39.31 13.62 -20.41
C PHE A 799 39.19 12.37 -21.28
N LEU A 800 39.25 11.18 -20.70
CA LEU A 800 39.02 9.92 -21.40
C LEU A 800 37.59 9.85 -21.95
N ILE A 801 36.58 10.20 -21.15
CA ILE A 801 35.18 10.29 -21.61
C ILE A 801 35.05 11.28 -22.77
N HIS A 802 35.67 12.45 -22.67
CA HIS A 802 35.65 13.44 -23.74
C HIS A 802 36.32 12.92 -25.03
N LEU A 803 37.48 12.25 -24.91
CA LEU A 803 38.19 11.67 -26.04
C LEU A 803 37.35 10.59 -26.73
N LEU A 804 36.69 9.72 -25.96
CA LEU A 804 35.84 8.64 -26.49
C LEU A 804 34.59 9.20 -27.16
N LYS A 805 33.94 10.20 -26.55
CA LYS A 805 32.79 10.92 -27.13
C LYS A 805 33.11 11.69 -28.40
N LYS A 806 34.33 12.18 -28.54
CA LYS A 806 34.73 12.96 -29.72
C LYS A 806 35.10 12.07 -30.90
N ASN A 807 35.69 10.90 -30.64
CA ASN A 807 36.35 10.11 -31.68
C ASN A 807 35.61 8.82 -32.04
N PHE A 808 34.76 8.28 -31.17
CA PHE A 808 34.18 6.94 -31.35
C PHE A 808 32.68 6.81 -31.09
N LEU A 809 32.13 7.62 -30.19
CA LEU A 809 30.68 7.79 -29.98
C LEU A 809 30.19 9.01 -30.75
#